data_AF-A0A0Q5IAZ5-F1
#
_entry.id   AF-A0A0Q5IAZ5-F1
#
_cell.length_a   1.000
_cell.length_b   1.000
_cell.length_c   1.000
_cell.angle_alpha   90.00
_cell.angle_beta   90.00
_cell.angle_gamma   90.00
#
_symmetry.space_group_name_H-M   'P 1'
#
loop_
_entity.id
_entity.type
_entity.pdbx_description
1 polymer ?
#
loop_
_entity_poly.entity_id
_entity_poly.type
_entity_poly.pdbx_seq_one_letter_code
_entity_poly.pdbx_strand_id
1 'polypeptide(L)'
;MDAINRVQAVIEFGLDGRILDANDNFLGTMGYTIEEIRGQHHRIFCAADYAAAPAYAEFWEHLGAGELHAGVYKRRHKSGRDVWINASYNPVFGPDGKPMKVIKYATDVTERIQRNADVNGRMAAIDRAQAVIEFDLEGRIVHANANFLDTLGYSLDEVVGQHHAIFCEEAYGRSHEYRSFWKHLAAGEFHSGEFKRVAKDGHPVWIQATYNPILDADGKPVKVVKFATDITAVKARNADFEGKNQAVDRVQAVIEFDLQGKVLHANENFLKVMGYGIDEVRGNHHRMFCDQGFAHSPEYLAFWDRLGRGEYNAGEYCRIRKDGKQVWILASYNPIFDAEGKPVKVVKFATDITAQKRMAAEIKGKLDAIGRSQAVIEFDMRGNVLAANDNFLRTMGYAEEEVLGAHHSMFCETEHVKSAAYRHFWANLAQGQFQSGRFKRRGKHDADIWILATYNPILDVNGKPYKVVKFAMDVTDQVHREELVSAKVKEISSVLASLSQSIGEIARGSQQSAEMAGRAQGDAAAGSKLLGRSRDAIGAIQKASGDVHEIIETIGDIAGQTHLLAFNAAIEAARAGEHGKGFSVVANEVRKLAEKSALAAREISKLINETVTRVGEGTRLSSEVEDAFARIVDSITRTSGSVAAIHASTSAQAGATHDVSSLLAELERIATER
;
A
#
# COMPACT_ATOMS: atom_id res chain seq x y z
N MET A 1 -99.71 -32.55 -52.24
CA MET A 1 -98.32 -32.65 -52.74
C MET A 1 -97.70 -31.26 -52.93
N ASP A 2 -98.36 -30.32 -53.63
CA ASP A 2 -97.78 -29.01 -54.00
C ASP A 2 -97.17 -28.18 -52.87
N ALA A 3 -97.80 -28.13 -51.67
CA ALA A 3 -97.25 -27.39 -50.53
C ALA A 3 -95.94 -28.00 -49.99
N ILE A 4 -95.84 -29.33 -49.98
CA ILE A 4 -94.63 -30.04 -49.52
C ILE A 4 -93.51 -29.91 -50.56
N ASN A 5 -93.85 -30.03 -51.85
CA ASN A 5 -92.90 -29.89 -52.95
C ASN A 5 -92.24 -28.50 -53.02
N ARG A 6 -92.85 -27.47 -52.44
CA ARG A 6 -92.27 -26.12 -52.34
C ARG A 6 -91.21 -25.98 -51.24
N VAL A 7 -91.26 -26.78 -50.18
CA VAL A 7 -90.44 -26.58 -48.96
C VAL A 7 -89.46 -27.71 -48.71
N GLN A 8 -89.74 -28.92 -49.19
CA GLN A 8 -88.90 -30.10 -48.98
C GLN A 8 -88.25 -30.55 -50.30
N ALA A 9 -87.09 -31.17 -50.20
CA ALA A 9 -86.52 -31.94 -51.31
C ALA A 9 -87.24 -33.29 -51.38
N VAL A 10 -87.83 -33.60 -52.53
CA VAL A 10 -88.65 -34.79 -52.76
C VAL A 10 -88.13 -35.55 -53.97
N ILE A 11 -87.94 -36.86 -53.82
CA ILE A 11 -87.58 -37.76 -54.91
C ILE A 11 -88.36 -39.07 -54.78
N GLU A 12 -88.79 -39.60 -55.91
CA GLU A 12 -89.55 -40.83 -56.03
C GLU A 12 -88.70 -41.93 -56.67
N PHE A 13 -88.82 -43.13 -56.13
CA PHE A 13 -88.15 -44.32 -56.62
C PHE A 13 -89.15 -45.46 -56.87
N GLY A 14 -88.86 -46.31 -57.86
CA GLY A 14 -89.43 -47.64 -57.94
C GLY A 14 -88.93 -48.50 -56.79
N LEU A 15 -89.59 -49.64 -56.53
CA LEU A 15 -89.16 -50.58 -55.48
C LEU A 15 -87.79 -51.21 -55.78
N ASP A 16 -87.37 -51.20 -57.04
CA ASP A 16 -86.03 -51.61 -57.47
C ASP A 16 -84.95 -50.53 -57.26
N GLY A 17 -85.32 -49.40 -56.64
CA GLY A 17 -84.43 -48.28 -56.35
C GLY A 17 -84.10 -47.40 -57.55
N ARG A 18 -84.77 -47.58 -58.70
CA ARG A 18 -84.66 -46.66 -59.84
C ARG A 18 -85.44 -45.38 -59.62
N ILE A 19 -84.86 -44.26 -60.02
CA ILE A 19 -85.44 -42.93 -59.83
C ILE A 19 -86.55 -42.72 -60.86
N LEU A 20 -87.76 -42.43 -60.38
CA LEU A 20 -88.93 -42.15 -61.21
C LEU A 20 -89.05 -40.66 -61.49
N ASP A 21 -89.00 -39.85 -60.44
CA ASP A 21 -89.13 -38.40 -60.53
C ASP A 21 -88.47 -37.69 -59.34
N ALA A 22 -88.16 -36.40 -59.47
CA ALA A 22 -87.64 -35.58 -58.37
C ALA A 22 -88.03 -34.12 -58.55
N ASN A 23 -88.26 -33.40 -57.45
CA ASN A 23 -88.57 -31.97 -57.50
C ASN A 23 -87.30 -31.10 -57.56
N ASP A 24 -87.48 -29.83 -57.93
CA ASP A 24 -86.39 -28.85 -58.07
C ASP A 24 -85.55 -28.69 -56.79
N ASN A 25 -86.17 -28.81 -55.62
CA ASN A 25 -85.47 -28.74 -54.34
C ASN A 25 -84.47 -29.89 -54.16
N PHE A 26 -84.85 -31.12 -54.53
CA PHE A 26 -83.95 -32.28 -54.48
C PHE A 26 -82.85 -32.17 -55.54
N LEU A 27 -83.22 -31.80 -56.76
CA LEU A 27 -82.30 -31.60 -57.88
C LEU A 27 -81.24 -30.54 -57.55
N GLY A 28 -81.66 -29.39 -57.02
CA GLY A 28 -80.78 -28.32 -56.57
C GLY A 28 -79.86 -28.73 -55.41
N THR A 29 -80.39 -29.45 -54.42
CA THR A 29 -79.61 -29.96 -53.27
C THR A 29 -78.50 -30.93 -53.73
N MET A 30 -78.82 -31.82 -54.66
CA MET A 30 -77.90 -32.87 -55.12
C MET A 30 -77.05 -32.46 -56.34
N GLY A 31 -77.39 -31.34 -56.99
CA GLY A 31 -76.69 -30.76 -58.14
C GLY A 31 -76.93 -31.45 -59.47
N TYR A 32 -78.02 -32.21 -59.59
CA TYR A 32 -78.38 -32.96 -60.80
C TYR A 32 -79.59 -32.34 -61.49
N THR A 33 -79.75 -32.60 -62.79
CA THR A 33 -81.01 -32.39 -63.51
C THR A 33 -81.85 -33.67 -63.53
N ILE A 34 -83.15 -33.59 -63.78
CA ILE A 34 -84.02 -34.78 -63.78
C ILE A 34 -83.65 -35.74 -64.91
N GLU A 35 -83.23 -35.20 -66.07
CA GLU A 35 -82.79 -35.96 -67.24
C GLU A 35 -81.56 -36.82 -66.93
N GLU A 36 -80.68 -36.37 -66.04
CA GLU A 36 -79.45 -37.07 -65.66
C GLU A 36 -79.70 -38.26 -64.71
N ILE A 37 -80.75 -38.17 -63.88
CA ILE A 37 -80.98 -39.15 -62.81
C ILE A 37 -82.18 -40.04 -63.06
N ARG A 38 -83.15 -39.65 -63.89
CA ARG A 38 -84.34 -40.47 -64.17
C ARG A 38 -83.95 -41.80 -64.79
N GLY A 39 -84.44 -42.90 -64.24
CA GLY A 39 -84.11 -44.27 -64.63
C GLY A 39 -82.77 -44.80 -64.07
N GLN A 40 -81.91 -43.93 -63.54
CA GLN A 40 -80.72 -44.34 -62.78
C GLN A 40 -81.13 -44.89 -61.41
N HIS A 41 -80.26 -45.70 -60.81
CA HIS A 41 -80.50 -46.23 -59.47
C HIS A 41 -80.01 -45.25 -58.40
N HIS A 42 -80.76 -45.09 -57.30
CA HIS A 42 -80.44 -44.30 -56.11
C HIS A 42 -78.96 -44.35 -55.66
N ARG A 43 -78.25 -45.47 -55.91
CA ARG A 43 -76.83 -45.64 -55.57
C ARG A 43 -75.92 -44.55 -56.14
N ILE A 44 -76.35 -43.85 -57.20
CA ILE A 44 -75.65 -42.67 -57.75
C ILE A 44 -75.42 -41.57 -56.69
N PHE A 45 -76.28 -41.49 -55.67
CA PHE A 45 -76.16 -40.53 -54.56
C PHE A 45 -75.35 -41.09 -53.37
N CYS A 46 -74.82 -42.29 -53.46
CA CYS A 46 -74.11 -42.97 -52.38
C CYS A 46 -72.61 -43.06 -52.64
N ALA A 47 -71.82 -43.21 -51.59
CA ALA A 47 -70.43 -43.60 -51.73
C ALA A 47 -70.35 -45.07 -52.22
N ALA A 48 -69.33 -45.39 -53.02
CA ALA A 48 -69.23 -46.68 -53.72
C ALA A 48 -69.09 -47.88 -52.75
N ASP A 49 -68.40 -47.67 -51.63
CA ASP A 49 -68.27 -48.62 -50.53
C ASP A 49 -69.62 -48.92 -49.87
N TYR A 50 -70.40 -47.89 -49.55
CA TYR A 50 -71.74 -48.07 -48.97
C TYR A 50 -72.70 -48.74 -49.95
N ALA A 51 -72.69 -48.34 -51.23
CA ALA A 51 -73.56 -48.93 -52.25
C ALA A 51 -73.27 -50.42 -52.54
N ALA A 52 -72.07 -50.90 -52.21
CA ALA A 52 -71.67 -52.30 -52.34
C ALA A 52 -71.91 -53.12 -51.05
N ALA A 53 -72.24 -52.47 -49.92
CA ALA A 53 -72.41 -53.14 -48.64
C ALA A 53 -73.75 -53.94 -48.60
N PRO A 54 -73.80 -55.10 -47.91
CA PRO A 54 -75.03 -55.88 -47.73
C PRO A 54 -76.18 -55.05 -47.15
N ALA A 55 -75.88 -54.17 -46.19
CA ALA A 55 -76.84 -53.27 -45.56
C ALA A 55 -77.55 -52.32 -46.56
N TYR A 56 -76.94 -52.01 -47.70
CA TYR A 56 -77.59 -51.21 -48.74
C TYR A 56 -78.62 -52.02 -49.53
N ALA A 57 -78.39 -53.32 -49.73
CA ALA A 57 -79.36 -54.21 -50.36
C ALA A 57 -80.56 -54.46 -49.42
N GLU A 58 -80.30 -54.76 -48.15
CA GLU A 58 -81.32 -54.91 -47.10
C GLU A 58 -82.19 -53.65 -46.98
N PHE A 59 -81.60 -52.46 -47.07
CA PHE A 59 -82.33 -51.19 -47.06
C PHE A 59 -83.42 -51.12 -48.15
N TRP A 60 -83.14 -51.57 -49.38
CA TRP A 60 -84.15 -51.59 -50.44
C TRP A 60 -85.13 -52.75 -50.30
N GLU A 61 -84.70 -53.89 -49.75
CA GLU A 61 -85.58 -55.02 -49.45
C GLU A 61 -86.65 -54.62 -48.41
N HIS A 62 -86.25 -53.94 -47.33
CA HIS A 62 -87.17 -53.43 -46.31
C HIS A 62 -88.16 -52.41 -46.88
N LEU A 63 -87.69 -51.47 -47.70
CA LEU A 63 -88.57 -50.52 -48.39
C LEU A 63 -89.55 -51.23 -49.34
N GLY A 64 -89.09 -52.29 -50.02
CA GLY A 64 -89.90 -53.16 -50.87
C GLY A 64 -90.96 -53.96 -50.11
N ALA A 65 -90.68 -54.32 -48.85
CA ALA A 65 -91.62 -54.95 -47.93
C ALA A 65 -92.62 -53.96 -47.30
N GLY A 66 -92.45 -52.65 -47.54
CA GLY A 66 -93.34 -51.60 -47.05
C GLY A 66 -92.87 -50.93 -45.75
N GLU A 67 -91.65 -51.20 -45.29
CA GLU A 67 -91.09 -50.59 -44.08
C GLU A 67 -90.56 -49.17 -44.37
N LEU A 68 -90.86 -48.22 -43.48
CA LEU A 68 -90.31 -46.86 -43.53
C LEU A 68 -88.88 -46.85 -43.01
N HIS A 69 -88.02 -46.01 -43.60
CA HIS A 69 -86.67 -45.78 -43.08
C HIS A 69 -86.36 -44.29 -42.98
N ALA A 70 -85.96 -43.79 -41.80
CA ALA A 70 -85.67 -42.38 -41.55
C ALA A 70 -84.39 -42.16 -40.75
N GLY A 71 -83.69 -41.06 -41.03
CA GLY A 71 -82.41 -40.73 -40.38
C GLY A 71 -81.60 -39.68 -41.11
N VAL A 72 -80.38 -39.44 -40.62
CA VAL A 72 -79.42 -38.53 -41.25
C VAL A 72 -78.42 -39.34 -42.07
N TYR A 73 -78.36 -39.05 -43.35
CA TYR A 73 -77.54 -39.79 -44.29
C TYR A 73 -76.54 -38.90 -45.00
N LYS A 74 -75.33 -39.43 -45.14
CA LYS A 74 -74.33 -38.88 -46.04
C LYS A 74 -74.64 -39.31 -47.47
N ARG A 75 -74.75 -38.35 -48.39
CA ARG A 75 -74.93 -38.55 -49.82
C ARG A 75 -73.89 -37.78 -50.60
N ARG A 76 -73.70 -38.14 -51.86
CA ARG A 76 -72.71 -37.54 -52.76
C ARG A 76 -73.42 -36.65 -53.77
N HIS A 77 -73.04 -35.38 -53.74
CA HIS A 77 -73.42 -34.39 -54.75
C HIS A 77 -72.77 -34.73 -56.10
N LYS A 78 -73.33 -34.23 -57.21
CA LYS A 78 -72.76 -34.40 -58.56
C LYS A 78 -71.29 -34.02 -58.68
N SER A 79 -70.87 -32.95 -58.00
CA SER A 79 -69.47 -32.48 -57.98
C SER A 79 -68.52 -33.32 -57.12
N GLY A 80 -69.01 -34.38 -56.46
CA GLY A 80 -68.23 -35.22 -55.57
C GLY A 80 -68.20 -34.78 -54.10
N ARG A 81 -68.68 -33.57 -53.76
CA ARG A 81 -68.78 -33.11 -52.36
C ARG A 81 -69.81 -33.93 -51.57
N ASP A 82 -69.57 -34.04 -50.27
CA ASP A 82 -70.50 -34.66 -49.34
C ASP A 82 -71.68 -33.72 -49.03
N VAL A 83 -72.89 -34.28 -49.05
CA VAL A 83 -74.14 -33.61 -48.66
C VAL A 83 -74.80 -34.48 -47.61
N TRP A 84 -75.07 -33.89 -46.45
CA TRP A 84 -75.79 -34.56 -45.37
C TRP A 84 -77.26 -34.21 -45.44
N ILE A 85 -78.10 -35.23 -45.54
CA ILE A 85 -79.55 -35.08 -45.61
C ILE A 85 -80.21 -35.75 -44.42
N ASN A 86 -81.06 -35.01 -43.71
CA ASN A 86 -82.05 -35.63 -42.85
C ASN A 86 -83.21 -36.07 -43.73
N ALA A 87 -83.43 -37.37 -43.89
CA ALA A 87 -84.40 -37.90 -44.84
C ALA A 87 -85.26 -39.01 -44.27
N SER A 88 -86.49 -39.10 -44.77
CA SER A 88 -87.39 -40.24 -44.58
C SER A 88 -87.73 -40.84 -45.94
N TYR A 89 -87.56 -42.15 -46.08
CA TYR A 89 -87.94 -42.95 -47.24
C TYR A 89 -89.24 -43.67 -46.90
N ASN A 90 -90.30 -43.36 -47.63
CA ASN A 90 -91.67 -43.74 -47.29
C ASN A 90 -92.25 -44.57 -48.45
N PRO A 91 -92.45 -45.90 -48.28
CA PRO A 91 -93.18 -46.70 -49.24
C PRO A 91 -94.63 -46.20 -49.39
N VAL A 92 -95.09 -46.11 -50.63
CA VAL A 92 -96.45 -45.73 -51.00
C VAL A 92 -97.16 -46.96 -51.53
N PHE A 93 -98.31 -47.26 -50.96
CA PHE A 93 -99.08 -48.47 -51.25
C PHE A 93 -100.10 -48.24 -52.36
N GLY A 94 -100.28 -49.24 -53.23
CA GLY A 94 -101.32 -49.27 -54.23
C GLY A 94 -102.70 -49.62 -53.65
N PRO A 95 -103.76 -49.59 -54.47
CA PRO A 95 -105.12 -49.97 -54.05
C PRO A 95 -105.25 -51.43 -53.56
N ASP A 96 -104.31 -52.30 -53.94
CA ASP A 96 -104.20 -53.70 -53.53
C ASP A 96 -103.46 -53.89 -52.19
N GLY A 97 -103.05 -52.79 -51.54
CA GLY A 97 -102.34 -52.80 -50.27
C GLY A 97 -100.86 -53.20 -50.37
N LYS A 98 -100.30 -53.35 -51.59
CA LYS A 98 -98.87 -53.65 -51.79
C LYS A 98 -98.08 -52.36 -52.02
N PRO A 99 -96.81 -52.27 -51.56
CA PRO A 99 -95.93 -51.18 -51.93
C PRO A 99 -95.85 -51.06 -53.46
N MET A 100 -95.91 -49.82 -53.97
CA MET A 100 -95.86 -49.51 -55.40
C MET A 100 -94.64 -48.67 -55.76
N LYS A 101 -94.28 -47.71 -54.90
CA LYS A 101 -93.12 -46.82 -55.06
C LYS A 101 -92.64 -46.30 -53.72
N VAL A 102 -91.47 -45.67 -53.66
CA VAL A 102 -90.93 -45.03 -52.45
C VAL A 102 -90.83 -43.53 -52.69
N ILE A 103 -91.39 -42.73 -51.80
CA ILE A 103 -91.20 -41.28 -51.81
C ILE A 103 -90.27 -40.90 -50.65
N LYS A 104 -89.19 -40.20 -50.98
CA LYS A 104 -88.25 -39.69 -50.01
C LYS A 104 -88.44 -38.20 -49.82
N TYR A 105 -88.63 -37.78 -48.57
CA TYR A 105 -88.53 -36.38 -48.16
C TYR A 105 -87.14 -36.15 -47.54
N ALA A 106 -86.49 -35.07 -47.91
CA ALA A 106 -85.15 -34.73 -47.42
C ALA A 106 -85.03 -33.24 -47.11
N THR A 107 -84.24 -32.94 -46.08
CA THR A 107 -83.76 -31.60 -45.75
C THR A 107 -82.23 -31.62 -45.70
N ASP A 108 -81.58 -30.70 -46.39
CA ASP A 108 -80.12 -30.52 -46.32
C ASP A 108 -79.74 -30.01 -44.93
N VAL A 109 -78.87 -30.74 -44.24
CA VAL A 109 -78.34 -30.40 -42.90
C VAL A 109 -76.82 -30.29 -42.91
N THR A 110 -76.20 -30.16 -44.09
CA THR A 110 -74.74 -30.12 -44.29
C THR A 110 -74.09 -28.98 -43.51
N GLU A 111 -74.59 -27.75 -43.66
CA GLU A 111 -74.04 -26.59 -42.95
C GLU A 111 -74.09 -26.74 -41.44
N ARG A 112 -75.20 -27.31 -40.92
CA ARG A 112 -75.37 -27.55 -39.48
C ARG A 112 -74.35 -28.56 -38.95
N ILE A 113 -74.13 -29.66 -39.67
CA ILE A 113 -73.14 -30.68 -39.29
C ILE A 113 -71.72 -30.10 -39.35
N GLN A 114 -71.39 -29.37 -40.42
CA GLN A 114 -70.07 -28.75 -40.56
C GLN A 114 -69.82 -27.70 -39.47
N ARG A 115 -70.81 -26.86 -39.14
CA ARG A 115 -70.70 -25.88 -38.05
C ARG A 115 -70.49 -26.53 -36.69
N ASN A 116 -71.21 -27.60 -36.39
CA ASN A 116 -71.02 -28.34 -35.14
C ASN A 116 -69.66 -29.02 -35.08
N ALA A 117 -69.19 -29.59 -36.20
CA ALA A 117 -67.86 -30.17 -36.29
C ALA A 117 -66.74 -29.12 -36.10
N ASP A 118 -66.88 -27.93 -36.68
CA ASP A 118 -65.95 -26.82 -36.51
C ASP A 118 -65.93 -26.32 -35.05
N VAL A 119 -67.10 -26.11 -34.42
CA VAL A 119 -67.19 -25.72 -33.00
C VAL A 119 -66.53 -26.75 -32.10
N ASN A 120 -66.83 -28.04 -32.29
CA ASN A 120 -66.21 -29.12 -31.52
C ASN A 120 -64.70 -29.20 -31.76
N GLY A 121 -64.25 -29.00 -33.00
CA GLY A 121 -62.83 -28.96 -33.36
C GLY A 121 -62.08 -27.82 -32.67
N ARG A 122 -62.68 -26.63 -32.60
CA ARG A 122 -62.12 -25.48 -31.88
C ARG A 122 -62.06 -25.72 -30.37
N MET A 123 -63.12 -26.27 -29.78
CA MET A 123 -63.14 -26.62 -28.35
C MET A 123 -62.04 -27.65 -28.02
N ALA A 124 -61.88 -28.69 -28.84
CA ALA A 124 -60.82 -29.68 -28.66
C ALA A 124 -59.41 -29.08 -28.83
N ALA A 125 -59.25 -28.06 -29.69
CA ALA A 125 -57.98 -27.36 -29.83
C ALA A 125 -57.62 -26.54 -28.59
N ILE A 126 -58.60 -25.84 -28.00
CA ILE A 126 -58.42 -25.10 -26.74
C ILE A 126 -58.11 -26.06 -25.60
N ASP A 127 -58.85 -27.15 -25.50
CA ASP A 127 -58.67 -28.18 -24.48
C ASP A 127 -57.25 -28.77 -24.48
N ARG A 128 -56.70 -29.03 -25.68
CA ARG A 128 -55.30 -29.50 -25.79
C ARG A 128 -54.25 -28.43 -25.47
N ALA A 129 -54.54 -27.16 -25.69
CA ALA A 129 -53.55 -26.09 -25.62
C ALA A 129 -53.48 -25.38 -24.26
N GLN A 130 -54.56 -25.38 -23.48
CA GLN A 130 -54.65 -24.62 -22.23
C GLN A 130 -55.18 -25.47 -21.08
N ALA A 131 -54.88 -25.05 -19.86
CA ALA A 131 -55.52 -25.60 -18.67
C ALA A 131 -56.97 -25.08 -18.59
N VAL A 132 -57.94 -26.00 -18.64
CA VAL A 132 -59.37 -25.70 -18.63
C VAL A 132 -60.03 -26.36 -17.43
N ILE A 133 -60.85 -25.59 -16.71
CA ILE A 133 -61.67 -26.10 -15.62
C ILE A 133 -63.03 -25.42 -15.63
N GLU A 134 -64.07 -26.20 -15.36
CA GLU A 134 -65.46 -25.78 -15.34
C GLU A 134 -66.03 -25.86 -13.93
N PHE A 135 -66.87 -24.88 -13.60
CA PHE A 135 -67.55 -24.78 -12.32
C PHE A 135 -69.05 -24.54 -12.51
N ASP A 136 -69.85 -24.98 -11.54
CA ASP A 136 -71.21 -24.46 -11.37
C ASP A 136 -71.17 -23.00 -10.87
N LEU A 137 -72.34 -22.37 -10.74
CA LEU A 137 -72.44 -20.96 -10.32
C LEU A 137 -72.09 -20.76 -8.84
N GLU A 138 -72.15 -21.83 -8.05
CA GLU A 138 -71.73 -21.88 -6.65
C GLU A 138 -70.22 -22.11 -6.50
N GLY A 139 -69.48 -22.28 -7.59
CA GLY A 139 -68.03 -22.46 -7.60
C GLY A 139 -67.54 -23.88 -7.33
N ARG A 140 -68.42 -24.88 -7.44
CA ARG A 140 -68.04 -26.30 -7.38
C ARG A 140 -67.58 -26.78 -8.74
N ILE A 141 -66.55 -27.63 -8.72
CA ILE A 141 -65.88 -28.11 -9.91
C ILE A 141 -66.74 -29.17 -10.58
N VAL A 142 -67.07 -28.94 -11.85
CA VAL A 142 -67.86 -29.86 -12.67
C VAL A 142 -66.94 -30.74 -13.52
N HIS A 143 -65.89 -30.15 -14.09
CA HIS A 143 -64.94 -30.84 -14.95
C HIS A 143 -63.62 -30.10 -14.99
N ALA A 144 -62.51 -30.79 -15.22
CA ALA A 144 -61.20 -30.20 -15.49
C ALA A 144 -60.44 -31.07 -16.50
N ASN A 145 -59.70 -30.43 -17.39
CA ASN A 145 -58.92 -31.16 -18.38
C ASN A 145 -57.54 -31.58 -17.84
N ALA A 146 -56.85 -32.45 -18.58
CA ALA A 146 -55.54 -32.97 -18.19
C ALA A 146 -54.53 -31.86 -17.91
N ASN A 147 -54.46 -30.82 -18.75
CA ASN A 147 -53.55 -29.69 -18.57
C ASN A 147 -53.74 -28.99 -17.22
N PHE A 148 -54.99 -28.78 -16.78
CA PHE A 148 -55.28 -28.17 -15.48
C PHE A 148 -54.90 -29.08 -14.32
N LEU A 149 -55.25 -30.37 -14.44
CA LEU A 149 -54.98 -31.39 -13.43
C LEU A 149 -53.47 -31.60 -13.23
N ASP A 150 -52.72 -31.72 -14.32
CA ASP A 150 -51.26 -31.88 -14.32
C ASP A 150 -50.58 -30.64 -13.71
N THR A 151 -51.07 -29.44 -14.02
CA THR A 151 -50.53 -28.18 -13.49
C THR A 151 -50.64 -28.09 -11.95
N LEU A 152 -51.72 -28.63 -11.36
CA LEU A 152 -51.96 -28.55 -9.91
C LEU A 152 -51.72 -29.88 -9.17
N GLY A 153 -51.40 -30.96 -9.89
CA GLY A 153 -51.09 -32.28 -9.33
C GLY A 153 -52.28 -33.05 -8.77
N TYR A 154 -53.50 -32.77 -9.24
CA TYR A 154 -54.73 -33.46 -8.81
C TYR A 154 -55.22 -34.45 -9.87
N SER A 155 -55.97 -35.47 -9.46
CA SER A 155 -56.79 -36.25 -10.40
C SER A 155 -58.20 -35.66 -10.54
N LEU A 156 -58.92 -36.01 -11.60
CA LEU A 156 -60.28 -35.49 -11.84
C LEU A 156 -61.24 -35.87 -10.70
N ASP A 157 -61.18 -37.12 -10.24
CA ASP A 157 -62.04 -37.64 -9.16
C ASP A 157 -61.81 -36.95 -7.82
N GLU A 158 -60.61 -36.39 -7.60
CA GLU A 158 -60.27 -35.65 -6.38
C GLU A 158 -60.86 -34.23 -6.35
N VAL A 159 -61.08 -33.65 -7.53
CA VAL A 159 -61.50 -32.24 -7.64
C VAL A 159 -62.98 -32.08 -7.95
N VAL A 160 -63.60 -33.01 -8.69
CA VAL A 160 -65.03 -32.91 -9.04
C VAL A 160 -65.90 -32.88 -7.78
N GLY A 161 -66.85 -31.95 -7.74
CA GLY A 161 -67.75 -31.71 -6.60
C GLY A 161 -67.14 -30.87 -5.47
N GLN A 162 -65.81 -30.72 -5.42
CA GLN A 162 -65.14 -29.82 -4.49
C GLN A 162 -65.33 -28.36 -4.93
N HIS A 163 -65.24 -27.44 -3.97
CA HIS A 163 -65.30 -26.01 -4.27
C HIS A 163 -63.93 -25.51 -4.74
N HIS A 164 -63.88 -24.58 -5.71
CA HIS A 164 -62.65 -23.96 -6.24
C HIS A 164 -61.64 -23.49 -5.17
N ALA A 165 -62.12 -23.22 -3.95
CA ALA A 165 -61.31 -22.80 -2.81
C ALA A 165 -60.20 -23.80 -2.45
N ILE A 166 -60.29 -25.07 -2.85
CA ILE A 166 -59.23 -26.07 -2.65
C ILE A 166 -57.90 -25.67 -3.30
N PHE A 167 -57.92 -24.84 -4.35
CA PHE A 167 -56.71 -24.38 -5.04
C PHE A 167 -56.20 -23.04 -4.49
N CYS A 168 -56.84 -22.47 -3.48
CA CYS A 168 -56.53 -21.15 -2.92
C CYS A 168 -55.84 -21.28 -1.56
N GLU A 169 -55.08 -20.25 -1.18
CA GLU A 169 -54.63 -20.12 0.21
C GLU A 169 -55.84 -19.97 1.15
N GLU A 170 -55.79 -20.62 2.31
CA GLU A 170 -56.92 -20.70 3.25
C GLU A 170 -57.44 -19.32 3.67
N ALA A 171 -56.54 -18.36 3.91
CA ALA A 171 -56.90 -16.98 4.24
C ALA A 171 -57.67 -16.30 3.11
N TYR A 172 -57.26 -16.48 1.86
CA TYR A 172 -57.95 -15.90 0.70
C TYR A 172 -59.30 -16.57 0.45
N GLY A 173 -59.40 -17.89 0.57
CA GLY A 173 -60.66 -18.63 0.39
C GLY A 173 -61.78 -18.21 1.37
N ARG A 174 -61.43 -17.65 2.53
CA ARG A 174 -62.38 -17.13 3.53
C ARG A 174 -62.67 -15.62 3.41
N SER A 175 -61.97 -14.93 2.53
CA SER A 175 -62.02 -13.47 2.38
C SER A 175 -63.35 -12.96 1.80
N HIS A 176 -63.66 -11.68 2.01
CA HIS A 176 -64.84 -11.05 1.40
C HIS A 176 -64.66 -10.91 -0.12
N GLU A 177 -63.44 -10.61 -0.54
CA GLU A 177 -63.01 -10.48 -1.92
C GLU A 177 -63.29 -11.75 -2.71
N TYR A 178 -62.97 -12.92 -2.15
CA TYR A 178 -63.23 -14.22 -2.77
C TYR A 178 -64.73 -14.52 -2.93
N ARG A 179 -65.56 -14.15 -1.95
CA ARG A 179 -67.03 -14.29 -2.07
C ARG A 179 -67.59 -13.34 -3.12
N SER A 180 -67.10 -12.11 -3.17
CA SER A 180 -67.52 -11.13 -4.18
C SER A 180 -67.14 -11.57 -5.59
N PHE A 181 -65.97 -12.18 -5.75
CA PHE A 181 -65.51 -12.74 -7.03
C PHE A 181 -66.52 -13.74 -7.62
N TRP A 182 -66.97 -14.72 -6.83
CA TRP A 182 -67.98 -15.68 -7.30
C TRP A 182 -69.36 -15.06 -7.55
N LYS A 183 -69.74 -14.04 -6.75
CA LYS A 183 -70.98 -13.29 -6.98
C LYS A 183 -70.98 -12.58 -8.34
N HIS A 184 -69.86 -11.97 -8.74
CA HIS A 184 -69.74 -11.32 -10.05
C HIS A 184 -69.79 -12.34 -11.20
N LEU A 185 -69.10 -13.48 -11.06
CA LEU A 185 -69.17 -14.56 -12.05
C LEU A 185 -70.60 -15.10 -12.21
N ALA A 186 -71.33 -15.30 -11.11
CA ALA A 186 -72.72 -15.74 -11.13
C ALA A 186 -73.68 -14.69 -11.71
N ALA A 187 -73.29 -13.41 -11.73
CA ALA A 187 -74.01 -12.33 -12.40
C ALA A 187 -73.69 -12.22 -13.90
N GLY A 188 -72.78 -13.05 -14.42
CA GLY A 188 -72.37 -13.06 -15.83
C GLY A 188 -71.14 -12.21 -16.15
N GLU A 189 -70.48 -11.62 -15.15
CA GLU A 189 -69.26 -10.83 -15.34
C GLU A 189 -68.05 -11.75 -15.45
N PHE A 190 -67.19 -11.56 -16.46
CA PHE A 190 -65.94 -12.31 -16.56
C PHE A 190 -64.83 -11.65 -15.72
N HIS A 191 -63.80 -12.43 -15.34
CA HIS A 191 -62.67 -11.90 -14.59
C HIS A 191 -61.34 -12.45 -15.12
N SER A 192 -60.34 -11.58 -15.28
CA SER A 192 -59.00 -11.93 -15.80
C SER A 192 -57.89 -11.41 -14.89
N GLY A 193 -56.76 -12.11 -14.82
CA GLY A 193 -55.60 -11.67 -14.05
C GLY A 193 -54.55 -12.76 -13.83
N GLU A 194 -53.53 -12.43 -13.04
CA GLU A 194 -52.56 -13.39 -12.51
C GLU A 194 -52.96 -13.80 -11.10
N PHE A 195 -52.95 -15.09 -10.84
CA PHE A 195 -53.40 -15.64 -9.58
C PHE A 195 -52.39 -16.64 -9.04
N LYS A 196 -52.13 -16.55 -7.74
CA LYS A 196 -51.44 -17.60 -7.00
C LYS A 196 -52.45 -18.70 -6.62
N ARG A 197 -52.11 -19.94 -6.91
CA ARG A 197 -52.82 -21.15 -6.53
C ARG A 197 -51.89 -22.07 -5.75
N VAL A 198 -52.47 -23.01 -5.04
CA VAL A 198 -51.76 -24.00 -4.24
C VAL A 198 -52.00 -25.35 -4.89
N ALA A 199 -50.93 -26.02 -5.29
CA ALA A 199 -50.97 -27.38 -5.81
C ALA A 199 -51.23 -28.39 -4.67
N LYS A 200 -51.53 -29.63 -5.02
CA LYS A 200 -51.88 -30.70 -4.06
C LYS A 200 -50.84 -30.94 -2.97
N ASP A 201 -49.57 -30.84 -3.31
CA ASP A 201 -48.43 -31.00 -2.40
C ASP A 201 -48.08 -29.74 -1.60
N GLY A 202 -48.84 -28.65 -1.80
CA GLY A 202 -48.70 -27.38 -1.08
C GLY A 202 -47.79 -26.35 -1.75
N HIS A 203 -47.13 -26.65 -2.86
CA HIS A 203 -46.28 -25.65 -3.53
C HIS A 203 -47.12 -24.58 -4.24
N PRO A 204 -46.62 -23.33 -4.35
CA PRO A 204 -47.34 -22.26 -5.02
C PRO A 204 -47.20 -22.36 -6.54
N VAL A 205 -48.33 -22.28 -7.25
CA VAL A 205 -48.41 -22.22 -8.72
C VAL A 205 -48.98 -20.86 -9.11
N TRP A 206 -48.29 -20.15 -10.01
CA TRP A 206 -48.79 -18.90 -10.58
C TRP A 206 -49.44 -19.16 -11.93
N ILE A 207 -50.68 -18.74 -12.08
CA ILE A 207 -51.42 -18.87 -13.34
C ILE A 207 -51.88 -17.51 -13.85
N GLN A 208 -51.78 -17.28 -15.15
CA GLN A 208 -52.54 -16.25 -15.83
C GLN A 208 -53.85 -16.87 -16.29
N ALA A 209 -54.98 -16.36 -15.82
CA ALA A 209 -56.27 -17.01 -16.07
C ALA A 209 -57.40 -16.02 -16.35
N THR A 210 -58.39 -16.50 -17.10
CA THR A 210 -59.66 -15.81 -17.34
C THR A 210 -60.82 -16.73 -17.02
N TYR A 211 -61.71 -16.29 -16.14
CA TYR A 211 -62.93 -16.97 -15.71
C TYR A 211 -64.11 -16.39 -16.49
N ASN A 212 -64.77 -17.21 -17.30
CA ASN A 212 -65.80 -16.79 -18.25
C ASN A 212 -67.12 -17.51 -17.95
N PRO A 213 -68.17 -16.78 -17.52
CA PRO A 213 -69.52 -17.33 -17.42
C PRO A 213 -70.06 -17.75 -18.80
N ILE A 214 -70.64 -18.94 -18.89
CA ILE A 214 -71.35 -19.44 -20.06
C ILE A 214 -72.84 -19.19 -19.85
N LEU A 215 -73.49 -18.60 -20.86
CA LEU A 215 -74.89 -18.21 -20.82
C LEU A 215 -75.77 -19.21 -21.59
N ASP A 216 -77.01 -19.38 -21.16
CA ASP A 216 -78.05 -20.10 -21.91
C ASP A 216 -78.65 -19.26 -23.05
N ALA A 217 -79.67 -19.82 -23.74
CA ALA A 217 -80.36 -19.15 -24.83
C ALA A 217 -81.15 -17.91 -24.39
N ASP A 218 -81.49 -17.78 -23.11
CA ASP A 218 -82.18 -16.63 -22.51
C ASP A 218 -81.18 -15.61 -21.92
N GLY A 219 -79.88 -15.85 -22.08
CA GLY A 219 -78.80 -14.98 -21.58
C GLY A 219 -78.50 -15.13 -20.10
N LYS A 220 -79.00 -16.17 -19.42
CA LYS A 220 -78.72 -16.41 -18.00
C LYS A 220 -77.44 -17.24 -17.84
N PRO A 221 -76.54 -16.90 -16.89
CA PRO A 221 -75.39 -17.73 -16.57
C PRO A 221 -75.81 -19.14 -16.14
N VAL A 222 -75.13 -20.15 -16.66
CA VAL A 222 -75.39 -21.56 -16.32
C VAL A 222 -74.18 -22.29 -15.74
N LYS A 223 -72.96 -21.86 -16.11
CA LYS A 223 -71.70 -22.38 -15.58
C LYS A 223 -70.56 -21.38 -15.80
N VAL A 224 -69.40 -21.62 -15.20
CA VAL A 224 -68.19 -20.81 -15.42
C VAL A 224 -67.09 -21.69 -16.00
N VAL A 225 -66.44 -21.25 -17.08
CA VAL A 225 -65.27 -21.91 -17.66
C VAL A 225 -64.06 -21.03 -17.47
N LYS A 226 -63.00 -21.59 -16.89
CA LYS A 226 -61.72 -20.92 -16.69
C LYS A 226 -60.68 -21.47 -17.66
N PHE A 227 -60.02 -20.56 -18.37
CA PHE A 227 -58.82 -20.84 -19.15
C PHE A 227 -57.61 -20.32 -18.39
N ALA A 228 -56.57 -21.13 -18.27
CA ALA A 228 -55.37 -20.78 -17.53
C ALA A 228 -54.09 -21.20 -18.27
N THR A 229 -53.04 -20.42 -18.06
CA THR A 229 -51.65 -20.73 -18.47
C THR A 229 -50.77 -20.67 -17.22
N ASP A 230 -49.95 -21.70 -17.02
CA ASP A 230 -48.95 -21.70 -15.95
C ASP A 230 -47.81 -20.73 -16.29
N ILE A 231 -47.60 -19.76 -15.41
CA ILE A 231 -46.55 -18.73 -15.51
C ILE A 231 -45.54 -18.83 -14.35
N THR A 232 -45.55 -19.92 -13.59
CA THR A 232 -44.71 -20.11 -12.40
C THR A 232 -43.23 -19.96 -12.73
N ALA A 233 -42.75 -20.62 -13.78
CA ALA A 233 -41.35 -20.54 -14.22
C ALA A 233 -40.95 -19.12 -14.67
N VAL A 234 -41.88 -18.39 -15.31
CA VAL A 234 -41.66 -16.99 -15.74
C VAL A 234 -41.55 -16.09 -14.51
N LYS A 235 -42.47 -16.24 -13.55
CA LYS A 235 -42.49 -15.45 -12.31
C LYS A 235 -41.22 -15.68 -11.48
N ALA A 236 -40.77 -16.93 -11.36
CA ALA A 236 -39.54 -17.27 -10.66
C ALA A 236 -38.30 -16.67 -11.33
N ARG A 237 -38.21 -16.72 -12.67
CA ARG A 237 -37.11 -16.12 -13.43
C ARG A 237 -37.05 -14.60 -13.26
N ASN A 238 -38.20 -13.94 -13.29
CA ASN A 238 -38.27 -12.49 -13.09
C ASN A 238 -37.85 -12.10 -11.66
N ALA A 239 -38.30 -12.85 -10.65
CA ALA A 239 -37.89 -12.63 -9.27
C ALA A 239 -36.37 -12.84 -9.06
N ASP A 240 -35.78 -13.87 -9.69
CA ASP A 240 -34.32 -14.08 -9.67
C ASP A 240 -33.56 -12.94 -10.36
N PHE A 241 -34.04 -12.46 -11.51
CA PHE A 241 -33.45 -11.31 -12.20
C PHE A 241 -33.51 -10.03 -11.37
N GLU A 242 -34.66 -9.73 -10.75
CA GLU A 242 -34.81 -8.61 -9.83
C GLU A 242 -33.88 -8.74 -8.61
N GLY A 243 -33.79 -9.94 -8.03
CA GLY A 243 -32.88 -10.23 -6.92
C GLY A 243 -31.41 -10.00 -7.27
N LYS A 244 -30.97 -10.44 -8.46
CA LYS A 244 -29.61 -10.20 -8.97
C LYS A 244 -29.34 -8.72 -9.18
N ASN A 245 -30.28 -7.97 -9.78
CA ASN A 245 -30.11 -6.52 -9.97
C ASN A 245 -30.01 -5.78 -8.64
N GLN A 246 -30.84 -6.13 -7.65
CA GLN A 246 -30.74 -5.55 -6.31
C GLN A 246 -29.41 -5.89 -5.61
N ALA A 247 -28.88 -7.10 -5.80
CA ALA A 247 -27.59 -7.48 -5.23
C ALA A 247 -26.43 -6.64 -5.80
N VAL A 248 -26.45 -6.36 -7.11
CA VAL A 248 -25.48 -5.46 -7.75
C VAL A 248 -25.64 -4.03 -7.25
N ASP A 249 -26.88 -3.54 -7.16
CA ASP A 249 -27.19 -2.18 -6.73
C ASP A 249 -26.68 -1.87 -5.31
N ARG A 250 -26.73 -2.86 -4.40
CA ARG A 250 -26.24 -2.73 -3.02
C ARG A 250 -24.74 -2.52 -2.90
N VAL A 251 -23.94 -3.08 -3.81
CA VAL A 251 -22.48 -3.16 -3.65
C VAL A 251 -21.74 -2.21 -4.59
N GLN A 252 -22.28 -1.94 -5.77
CA GLN A 252 -21.62 -1.12 -6.79
C GLN A 252 -22.30 0.23 -6.99
N ALA A 253 -21.51 1.22 -7.40
CA ALA A 253 -22.05 2.47 -7.91
C ALA A 253 -22.60 2.23 -9.32
N VAL A 254 -23.91 2.43 -9.51
CA VAL A 254 -24.61 2.21 -10.77
C VAL A 254 -25.20 3.53 -11.26
N ILE A 255 -25.00 3.82 -12.54
CA ILE A 255 -25.63 4.96 -13.21
C ILE A 255 -26.01 4.59 -14.63
N GLU A 256 -27.18 5.03 -15.05
CA GLU A 256 -27.76 4.79 -16.36
C GLU A 256 -27.79 6.08 -17.16
N PHE A 257 -27.49 5.97 -18.45
CA PHE A 257 -27.54 7.07 -19.40
C PHE A 257 -28.37 6.70 -20.62
N ASP A 258 -28.99 7.70 -21.26
CA ASP A 258 -29.43 7.56 -22.64
C ASP A 258 -28.22 7.44 -23.59
N LEU A 259 -28.46 7.15 -24.86
CA LEU A 259 -27.39 7.00 -25.86
C LEU A 259 -26.65 8.31 -26.17
N GLN A 260 -27.20 9.45 -25.75
CA GLN A 260 -26.58 10.78 -25.88
C GLN A 260 -25.77 11.16 -24.62
N GLY A 261 -25.74 10.29 -23.62
CA GLY A 261 -24.97 10.47 -22.39
C GLY A 261 -25.64 11.33 -21.33
N LYS A 262 -26.96 11.54 -21.39
CA LYS A 262 -27.74 12.15 -20.28
C LYS A 262 -28.13 11.11 -19.25
N VAL A 263 -28.07 11.48 -17.98
CA VAL A 263 -28.39 10.59 -16.86
C VAL A 263 -29.88 10.31 -16.81
N LEU A 264 -30.25 9.03 -16.81
CA LEU A 264 -31.62 8.56 -16.59
C LEU A 264 -31.87 8.28 -15.10
N HIS A 265 -30.96 7.52 -14.50
CA HIS A 265 -31.03 7.07 -13.12
C HIS A 265 -29.62 6.88 -12.55
N ALA A 266 -29.46 7.05 -11.24
CA ALA A 266 -28.23 6.72 -10.52
C ALA A 266 -28.60 6.21 -9.12
N ASN A 267 -27.93 5.17 -8.67
CA ASN A 267 -28.17 4.61 -7.34
C ASN A 267 -27.46 5.41 -6.23
N GLU A 268 -27.81 5.15 -4.98
CA GLU A 268 -27.25 5.86 -3.82
C GLU A 268 -25.73 5.73 -3.73
N ASN A 269 -25.17 4.57 -4.10
CA ASN A 269 -23.74 4.34 -4.10
C ASN A 269 -23.01 5.28 -5.05
N PHE A 270 -23.51 5.45 -6.28
CA PHE A 270 -22.93 6.39 -7.24
C PHE A 270 -23.05 7.84 -6.76
N LEU A 271 -24.23 8.21 -6.26
CA LEU A 271 -24.51 9.55 -5.76
C LEU A 271 -23.61 9.92 -4.58
N LYS A 272 -23.40 8.99 -3.64
CA LYS A 272 -22.51 9.16 -2.48
C LYS A 272 -21.05 9.32 -2.90
N VAL A 273 -20.57 8.48 -3.81
CA VAL A 273 -19.20 8.56 -4.35
C VAL A 273 -18.98 9.92 -5.04
N MET A 274 -19.92 10.36 -5.87
CA MET A 274 -19.80 11.63 -6.62
C MET A 274 -20.16 12.89 -5.82
N GLY A 275 -20.90 12.74 -4.70
CA GLY A 275 -21.33 13.84 -3.83
C GLY A 275 -22.52 14.65 -4.36
N TYR A 276 -23.37 14.06 -5.20
CA TYR A 276 -24.56 14.72 -5.78
C TYR A 276 -25.86 14.07 -5.30
N GLY A 277 -26.97 14.80 -5.33
CA GLY A 277 -28.32 14.23 -5.25
C GLY A 277 -28.85 13.77 -6.61
N ILE A 278 -29.85 12.88 -6.63
CA ILE A 278 -30.43 12.35 -7.89
C ILE A 278 -31.04 13.47 -8.75
N ASP A 279 -31.70 14.44 -8.11
CA ASP A 279 -32.34 15.57 -8.80
C ASP A 279 -31.32 16.53 -9.42
N GLU A 280 -30.08 16.51 -8.95
CA GLU A 280 -28.98 17.33 -9.49
C GLU A 280 -28.31 16.70 -10.70
N VAL A 281 -28.40 15.37 -10.86
CA VAL A 281 -27.73 14.64 -11.95
C VAL A 281 -28.70 14.22 -13.04
N ARG A 282 -29.95 13.90 -12.71
CA ARG A 282 -30.94 13.41 -13.69
C ARG A 282 -31.15 14.44 -14.81
N GLY A 283 -31.11 13.97 -16.05
CA GLY A 283 -31.23 14.80 -17.26
C GLY A 283 -29.96 15.57 -17.65
N ASN A 284 -28.98 15.71 -16.75
CA ASN A 284 -27.69 16.31 -17.05
C ASN A 284 -26.78 15.33 -17.79
N HIS A 285 -25.84 15.87 -18.56
CA HIS A 285 -24.92 15.05 -19.36
C HIS A 285 -23.72 14.57 -18.51
N HIS A 286 -23.29 13.33 -18.72
CA HIS A 286 -22.12 12.68 -18.10
C HIS A 286 -20.86 13.55 -18.00
N ARG A 287 -20.66 14.52 -18.91
CA ARG A 287 -19.53 15.45 -18.91
C ARG A 287 -19.39 16.24 -17.60
N MET A 288 -20.47 16.42 -16.84
CA MET A 288 -20.43 17.07 -15.52
C MET A 288 -19.51 16.36 -14.51
N PHE A 289 -19.28 15.05 -14.70
CA PHE A 289 -18.40 14.26 -13.85
C PHE A 289 -16.96 14.22 -14.36
N CYS A 290 -16.65 14.86 -15.48
CA CYS A 290 -15.35 14.77 -16.15
C CYS A 290 -14.54 16.04 -15.95
N ASP A 291 -13.22 15.92 -16.10
CA ASP A 291 -12.37 17.11 -16.28
C ASP A 291 -12.75 17.85 -17.57
N GLN A 292 -12.66 19.19 -17.55
CA GLN A 292 -13.08 20.03 -18.68
C GLN A 292 -12.24 19.81 -19.94
N GLY A 293 -10.94 19.53 -19.80
CA GLY A 293 -10.07 19.25 -20.95
C GLY A 293 -10.49 17.96 -21.66
N PHE A 294 -10.78 16.91 -20.89
CA PHE A 294 -11.29 15.65 -21.43
C PHE A 294 -12.70 15.79 -22.01
N ALA A 295 -13.62 16.48 -21.32
CA ALA A 295 -15.01 16.64 -21.77
C ALA A 295 -15.16 17.31 -23.15
N HIS A 296 -14.19 18.12 -23.55
CA HIS A 296 -14.15 18.80 -24.85
C HIS A 296 -13.25 18.11 -25.88
N SER A 297 -12.66 16.96 -25.56
CA SER A 297 -11.70 16.29 -26.42
C SER A 297 -12.39 15.42 -27.49
N PRO A 298 -11.75 15.19 -28.65
CA PRO A 298 -12.26 14.26 -29.66
C PRO A 298 -12.46 12.83 -29.12
N GLU A 299 -11.61 12.41 -28.18
CA GLU A 299 -11.68 11.09 -27.53
C GLU A 299 -12.98 10.91 -26.73
N TYR A 300 -13.48 11.97 -26.10
CA TYR A 300 -14.75 11.95 -25.37
C TYR A 300 -15.95 11.76 -26.30
N LEU A 301 -15.93 12.39 -27.47
CA LEU A 301 -16.99 12.24 -28.48
C LEU A 301 -16.98 10.82 -29.05
N ALA A 302 -15.80 10.31 -29.44
CA ALA A 302 -15.63 8.95 -29.92
C ALA A 302 -16.02 7.89 -28.87
N PHE A 303 -15.88 8.21 -27.58
CA PHE A 303 -16.33 7.34 -26.48
C PHE A 303 -17.85 7.13 -26.49
N TRP A 304 -18.66 8.20 -26.61
CA TRP A 304 -20.11 8.07 -26.65
C TRP A 304 -20.62 7.49 -27.97
N ASP A 305 -19.97 7.80 -29.08
CA ASP A 305 -20.29 7.24 -30.40
C ASP A 305 -20.10 5.70 -30.42
N ARG A 306 -19.02 5.18 -29.82
CA ARG A 306 -18.82 3.73 -29.62
C ARG A 306 -19.92 3.09 -28.78
N LEU A 307 -20.27 3.69 -27.65
CA LEU A 307 -21.34 3.19 -26.79
C LEU A 307 -22.70 3.19 -27.51
N GLY A 308 -22.97 4.21 -28.32
CA GLY A 308 -24.16 4.30 -29.16
C GLY A 308 -24.28 3.18 -30.20
N ARG A 309 -23.16 2.61 -30.65
CA ARG A 309 -23.11 1.43 -31.53
C ARG A 309 -23.18 0.09 -30.80
N GLY A 310 -23.24 0.08 -29.48
CA GLY A 310 -23.27 -1.14 -28.68
C GLY A 310 -21.90 -1.64 -28.20
N GLU A 311 -20.82 -0.90 -28.45
CA GLU A 311 -19.48 -1.26 -27.97
C GLU A 311 -19.30 -0.88 -26.50
N TYR A 312 -19.02 -1.84 -25.61
CA TYR A 312 -18.75 -1.55 -24.21
C TYR A 312 -17.36 -0.94 -24.01
N ASN A 313 -17.17 -0.20 -22.91
CA ASN A 313 -15.87 0.38 -22.57
C ASN A 313 -15.57 0.25 -21.07
N ALA A 314 -14.39 -0.26 -20.72
CA ALA A 314 -13.99 -0.50 -19.33
C ALA A 314 -12.57 -0.01 -19.07
N GLY A 315 -12.33 0.46 -17.85
CA GLY A 315 -11.02 0.98 -17.45
C GLY A 315 -11.07 1.77 -16.14
N GLU A 316 -9.95 2.40 -15.82
CA GLU A 316 -9.83 3.32 -14.70
C GLU A 316 -10.04 4.75 -15.18
N TYR A 317 -10.84 5.50 -14.43
CA TYR A 317 -11.23 6.86 -14.81
C TYR A 317 -11.09 7.81 -13.64
N CYS A 318 -10.47 8.96 -13.90
CA CYS A 318 -10.58 10.11 -13.01
C CYS A 318 -11.90 10.85 -13.29
N ARG A 319 -12.64 11.16 -12.23
CA ARG A 319 -13.89 11.93 -12.27
C ARG A 319 -13.83 13.04 -11.22
N ILE A 320 -14.65 14.07 -11.43
CA ILE A 320 -14.73 15.25 -10.57
C ILE A 320 -16.03 15.19 -9.78
N ARG A 321 -15.90 15.23 -8.45
CA ARG A 321 -17.02 15.28 -7.50
C ARG A 321 -17.65 16.67 -7.48
N LYS A 322 -18.81 16.80 -6.83
CA LYS A 322 -19.47 18.10 -6.61
C LYS A 322 -18.60 19.13 -5.90
N ASP A 323 -17.76 18.68 -4.97
CA ASP A 323 -16.82 19.54 -4.21
C ASP A 323 -15.53 19.88 -4.99
N GLY A 324 -15.46 19.52 -6.28
CA GLY A 324 -14.30 19.74 -7.14
C GLY A 324 -13.15 18.74 -6.92
N LYS A 325 -13.25 17.82 -5.94
CA LYS A 325 -12.20 16.83 -5.70
C LYS A 325 -12.24 15.72 -6.76
N GLN A 326 -11.05 15.21 -7.07
CA GLN A 326 -10.90 14.04 -7.94
C GLN A 326 -11.28 12.76 -7.20
N VAL A 327 -12.01 11.89 -7.89
CA VAL A 327 -12.29 10.50 -7.52
C VAL A 327 -11.80 9.60 -8.64
N TRP A 328 -11.14 8.51 -8.27
CA TRP A 328 -10.73 7.47 -9.22
C TRP A 328 -11.70 6.30 -9.13
N ILE A 329 -12.25 5.90 -10.27
CA ILE A 329 -13.18 4.77 -10.35
C ILE A 329 -12.68 3.74 -11.35
N LEU A 330 -12.79 2.47 -10.99
CA LEU A 330 -12.74 1.36 -11.94
C LEU A 330 -14.16 1.15 -12.44
N ALA A 331 -14.40 1.36 -13.74
CA ALA A 331 -15.76 1.32 -14.27
C ALA A 331 -15.88 0.59 -15.61
N SER A 332 -17.06 0.05 -15.87
CA SER A 332 -17.48 -0.48 -17.17
C SER A 332 -18.77 0.18 -17.62
N TYR A 333 -18.82 0.66 -18.86
CA TYR A 333 -20.00 1.24 -19.51
C TYR A 333 -20.53 0.20 -20.49
N ASN A 334 -21.76 -0.29 -20.26
CA ASN A 334 -22.33 -1.42 -20.95
C ASN A 334 -23.64 -1.01 -21.62
N PRO A 335 -23.70 -0.94 -22.96
CA PRO A 335 -24.94 -0.74 -23.68
C PRO A 335 -25.94 -1.87 -23.41
N ILE A 336 -27.21 -1.50 -23.18
CA ILE A 336 -28.34 -2.42 -23.02
C ILE A 336 -29.15 -2.39 -24.31
N PHE A 337 -29.60 -3.57 -24.75
CA PHE A 337 -30.28 -3.78 -26.02
C PHE A 337 -31.77 -4.08 -25.81
N ASP A 338 -32.61 -3.69 -26.77
CA ASP A 338 -34.01 -4.11 -26.87
C ASP A 338 -34.13 -5.55 -27.42
N ALA A 339 -35.38 -6.01 -27.59
CA ALA A 339 -35.67 -7.36 -28.09
C ALA A 339 -35.20 -7.58 -29.54
N GLU A 340 -35.06 -6.49 -30.30
CA GLU A 340 -34.57 -6.46 -31.68
C GLU A 340 -33.04 -6.34 -31.77
N GLY A 341 -32.34 -6.25 -30.63
CA GLY A 341 -30.88 -6.18 -30.55
C GLY A 341 -30.30 -4.79 -30.82
N LYS A 342 -31.11 -3.72 -30.74
CA LYS A 342 -30.66 -2.34 -30.89
C LYS A 342 -30.32 -1.73 -29.52
N PRO A 343 -29.21 -0.98 -29.37
CA PRO A 343 -28.90 -0.27 -28.13
C PRO A 343 -30.01 0.71 -27.76
N VAL A 344 -30.41 0.74 -26.49
CA VAL A 344 -31.45 1.65 -25.97
C VAL A 344 -30.96 2.55 -24.84
N LYS A 345 -30.00 2.09 -24.04
CA LYS A 345 -29.39 2.86 -22.94
C LYS A 345 -28.00 2.33 -22.61
N VAL A 346 -27.25 3.04 -21.78
CA VAL A 346 -25.95 2.61 -21.27
C VAL A 346 -26.00 2.50 -19.76
N VAL A 347 -25.64 1.34 -19.21
CA VAL A 347 -25.50 1.13 -17.77
C VAL A 347 -24.03 1.08 -17.40
N LYS A 348 -23.63 1.92 -16.45
CA LYS A 348 -22.27 1.96 -15.93
C LYS A 348 -22.23 1.37 -14.53
N PHE A 349 -21.33 0.41 -14.35
CA PHE A 349 -20.95 -0.10 -13.02
C PHE A 349 -19.60 0.48 -12.64
N ALA A 350 -19.46 0.94 -11.40
CA ALA A 350 -18.24 1.56 -10.91
C ALA A 350 -17.91 1.14 -9.47
N THR A 351 -16.62 1.02 -9.20
CA THR A 351 -16.04 0.87 -7.87
C THR A 351 -15.10 2.03 -7.61
N ASP A 352 -15.21 2.67 -6.45
CA ASP A 352 -14.27 3.72 -6.02
C ASP A 352 -12.92 3.09 -5.63
N ILE A 353 -11.87 3.45 -6.38
CA ILE A 353 -10.49 3.00 -6.18
C ILE A 353 -9.58 4.13 -5.70
N THR A 354 -10.15 5.25 -5.24
CA THR A 354 -9.40 6.46 -4.85
C THR A 354 -8.40 6.18 -3.72
N ALA A 355 -8.81 5.42 -2.70
CA ALA A 355 -7.93 5.04 -1.59
C ALA A 355 -6.75 4.20 -2.08
N GLN A 356 -6.99 3.25 -2.99
CA GLN A 356 -5.96 2.38 -3.57
C GLN A 356 -4.97 3.21 -4.41
N LYS A 357 -5.46 4.14 -5.24
CA LYS A 357 -4.61 5.05 -6.03
C LYS A 357 -3.76 5.96 -5.14
N ARG A 358 -4.33 6.52 -4.06
CA ARG A 358 -3.57 7.33 -3.10
C ARG A 358 -2.49 6.53 -2.39
N MET A 359 -2.81 5.33 -1.92
CA MET A 359 -1.84 4.46 -1.27
C MET A 359 -0.70 4.05 -2.23
N ALA A 360 -1.03 3.70 -3.47
CA ALA A 360 -0.02 3.40 -4.49
C ALA A 360 0.89 4.62 -4.79
N ALA A 361 0.30 5.81 -4.92
CA ALA A 361 1.05 7.05 -5.11
C ALA A 361 1.93 7.41 -3.89
N GLU A 362 1.45 7.18 -2.67
CA GLU A 362 2.20 7.40 -1.44
C GLU A 362 3.37 6.41 -1.31
N ILE A 363 3.15 5.12 -1.58
CA ILE A 363 4.21 4.11 -1.59
C ILE A 363 5.29 4.47 -2.62
N LYS A 364 4.87 4.83 -3.84
CA LYS A 364 5.80 5.30 -4.87
C LYS A 364 6.57 6.53 -4.41
N GLY A 365 5.89 7.54 -3.85
CA GLY A 365 6.53 8.75 -3.35
C GLY A 365 7.53 8.49 -2.22
N LYS A 366 7.25 7.52 -1.33
CA LYS A 366 8.20 7.08 -0.28
C LYS A 366 9.43 6.41 -0.89
N LEU A 367 9.25 5.52 -1.86
CA LEU A 367 10.37 4.87 -2.57
C LEU A 367 11.22 5.89 -3.32
N ASP A 368 10.61 6.84 -4.03
CA ASP A 368 11.30 7.92 -4.73
C ASP A 368 12.06 8.84 -3.76
N ALA A 369 11.53 9.07 -2.55
CA ALA A 369 12.22 9.85 -1.52
C ALA A 369 13.45 9.12 -0.97
N ILE A 370 13.37 7.80 -0.74
CA ILE A 370 14.52 6.97 -0.34
C ILE A 370 15.56 6.95 -1.47
N GLY A 371 15.10 6.73 -2.71
CA GLY A 371 15.98 6.70 -3.89
C GLY A 371 16.71 8.01 -4.15
N ARG A 372 16.18 9.16 -3.68
CA ARG A 372 16.86 10.46 -3.77
C ARG A 372 18.01 10.63 -2.78
N SER A 373 17.96 9.98 -1.62
CA SER A 373 18.95 10.15 -0.55
C SER A 373 19.90 8.97 -0.38
N GLN A 374 19.53 7.79 -0.85
CA GLN A 374 20.31 6.56 -0.69
C GLN A 374 20.64 5.92 -2.04
N ALA A 375 21.74 5.17 -2.08
CA ALA A 375 22.06 4.27 -3.16
C ALA A 375 21.15 3.03 -3.04
N VAL A 376 20.40 2.73 -4.10
CA VAL A 376 19.47 1.61 -4.17
C VAL A 376 19.82 0.75 -5.36
N ILE A 377 19.91 -0.56 -5.14
CA ILE A 377 20.14 -1.55 -6.18
C ILE A 377 19.36 -2.82 -5.88
N GLU A 378 18.78 -3.40 -6.91
CA GLU A 378 17.98 -4.62 -6.85
C GLU A 378 18.72 -5.77 -7.51
N PHE A 379 18.62 -6.95 -6.92
CA PHE A 379 19.18 -8.19 -7.45
C PHE A 379 18.12 -9.28 -7.56
N ASP A 380 18.25 -10.17 -8.53
CA ASP A 380 17.56 -11.45 -8.51
C ASP A 380 18.11 -12.34 -7.37
N MET A 381 17.46 -13.50 -7.13
CA MET A 381 17.91 -14.43 -6.08
C MET A 381 19.25 -15.12 -6.38
N ARG A 382 19.80 -14.95 -7.59
CA ARG A 382 21.12 -15.45 -7.98
C ARG A 382 22.20 -14.37 -7.83
N GLY A 383 21.83 -13.13 -7.49
CA GLY A 383 22.74 -12.01 -7.32
C GLY A 383 23.01 -11.19 -8.57
N ASN A 384 22.24 -11.36 -9.65
CA ASN A 384 22.34 -10.53 -10.85
C ASN A 384 21.53 -9.24 -10.67
N VAL A 385 22.07 -8.12 -11.14
CA VAL A 385 21.42 -6.81 -10.98
C VAL A 385 20.19 -6.70 -11.89
N LEU A 386 19.08 -6.28 -11.30
CA LEU A 386 17.81 -6.01 -11.97
C LEU A 386 17.60 -4.52 -12.26
N ALA A 387 18.02 -3.65 -11.33
CA ALA A 387 17.91 -2.21 -11.42
C ALA A 387 18.86 -1.53 -10.43
N ALA A 388 19.35 -0.34 -10.75
CA ALA A 388 20.11 0.51 -9.82
C ALA A 388 19.70 1.97 -10.02
N ASN A 389 19.63 2.74 -8.94
CA ASN A 389 19.34 4.17 -9.05
C ASN A 389 20.61 5.00 -9.32
N ASP A 390 20.42 6.25 -9.73
CA ASP A 390 21.52 7.20 -10.03
C ASP A 390 22.50 7.37 -8.87
N ASN A 391 22.02 7.33 -7.62
CA ASN A 391 22.89 7.44 -6.45
C ASN A 391 23.85 6.24 -6.36
N PHE A 392 23.36 5.02 -6.56
CA PHE A 392 24.21 3.83 -6.58
C PHE A 392 25.23 3.91 -7.71
N LEU A 393 24.77 4.23 -8.93
CA LEU A 393 25.63 4.33 -10.11
C LEU A 393 26.73 5.38 -9.92
N ARG A 394 26.39 6.56 -9.40
CA ARG A 394 27.34 7.64 -9.11
C ARG A 394 28.32 7.26 -8.01
N THR A 395 27.85 6.68 -6.90
CA THR A 395 28.73 6.22 -5.82
C THR A 395 29.72 5.19 -6.34
N MET A 396 29.26 4.20 -7.11
CA MET A 396 30.10 3.12 -7.61
C MET A 396 30.92 3.51 -8.86
N GLY A 397 30.59 4.61 -9.53
CA GLY A 397 31.26 5.11 -10.74
C GLY A 397 30.90 4.39 -12.04
N TYR A 398 29.83 3.60 -12.09
CA TYR A 398 29.42 2.85 -13.28
C TYR A 398 28.22 3.50 -13.99
N ALA A 399 28.10 3.27 -15.30
CA ALA A 399 26.88 3.53 -16.05
C ALA A 399 25.87 2.38 -15.87
N GLU A 400 24.58 2.63 -16.09
CA GLU A 400 23.52 1.63 -15.87
C GLU A 400 23.71 0.39 -16.76
N GLU A 401 24.09 0.60 -18.01
CA GLU A 401 24.27 -0.47 -19.00
C GLU A 401 25.45 -1.40 -18.67
N GLU A 402 26.41 -0.92 -17.86
CA GLU A 402 27.54 -1.72 -17.38
C GLU A 402 27.16 -2.63 -16.20
N VAL A 403 26.09 -2.27 -15.50
CA VAL A 403 25.68 -2.91 -14.24
C VAL A 403 24.50 -3.84 -14.44
N LEU A 404 23.53 -3.50 -15.31
CA LEU A 404 22.36 -4.32 -15.55
C LEU A 404 22.73 -5.74 -16.01
N GLY A 405 22.17 -6.75 -15.32
CA GLY A 405 22.45 -8.16 -15.57
C GLY A 405 23.80 -8.67 -15.05
N ALA A 406 24.72 -7.78 -14.66
CA ALA A 406 25.98 -8.19 -14.05
C ALA A 406 25.74 -8.76 -12.64
N HIS A 407 26.63 -9.64 -12.19
CA HIS A 407 26.51 -10.26 -10.87
C HIS A 407 27.15 -9.39 -9.78
N HIS A 408 26.55 -9.35 -8.58
CA HIS A 408 26.99 -8.57 -7.41
C HIS A 408 28.49 -8.71 -7.08
N SER A 409 29.11 -9.84 -7.44
CA SER A 409 30.55 -10.05 -7.29
C SER A 409 31.41 -8.98 -7.97
N MET A 410 30.92 -8.29 -9.00
CA MET A 410 31.64 -7.19 -9.65
C MET A 410 32.01 -6.05 -8.68
N PHE A 411 31.22 -5.87 -7.62
CA PHE A 411 31.44 -4.83 -6.61
C PHE A 411 32.30 -5.32 -5.44
N CYS A 412 32.78 -6.56 -5.47
CA CYS A 412 33.45 -7.20 -4.35
C CYS A 412 34.91 -7.53 -4.67
N GLU A 413 35.74 -7.67 -3.64
CA GLU A 413 37.10 -8.18 -3.81
C GLU A 413 37.10 -9.66 -4.19
N THR A 414 38.00 -10.05 -5.08
CA THR A 414 38.09 -11.41 -5.65
C THR A 414 38.25 -12.50 -4.58
N GLU A 415 39.05 -12.23 -3.54
CA GLU A 415 39.24 -13.12 -2.39
C GLU A 415 37.93 -13.32 -1.61
N HIS A 416 37.20 -12.23 -1.35
CA HIS A 416 35.94 -12.29 -0.62
C HIS A 416 34.87 -13.09 -1.35
N VAL A 417 34.75 -12.93 -2.67
CA VAL A 417 33.77 -13.67 -3.50
C VAL A 417 33.99 -15.19 -3.42
N LYS A 418 35.24 -15.64 -3.24
CA LYS A 418 35.59 -17.07 -3.09
C LYS A 418 35.34 -17.60 -1.68
N SER A 419 35.14 -16.73 -0.70
CA SER A 419 35.00 -17.10 0.71
C SER A 419 33.71 -17.86 1.03
N ALA A 420 33.73 -18.63 2.12
CA ALA A 420 32.51 -19.23 2.65
C ALA A 420 31.51 -18.17 3.11
N ALA A 421 31.98 -17.03 3.66
CA ALA A 421 31.12 -15.95 4.13
C ALA A 421 30.25 -15.38 2.99
N TYR A 422 30.80 -15.18 1.80
CA TYR A 422 30.05 -14.68 0.65
C TYR A 422 28.96 -15.66 0.18
N ARG A 423 29.23 -16.98 0.25
CA ARG A 423 28.22 -18.01 -0.06
C ARG A 423 27.09 -18.04 0.99
N HIS A 424 27.44 -17.98 2.27
CA HIS A 424 26.45 -17.92 3.35
C HIS A 424 25.61 -16.65 3.28
N PHE A 425 26.22 -15.51 2.91
CA PHE A 425 25.51 -14.26 2.72
C PHE A 425 24.34 -14.38 1.74
N TRP A 426 24.55 -14.96 0.55
CA TRP A 426 23.47 -15.17 -0.42
C TRP A 426 22.49 -16.28 -0.01
N ALA A 427 22.96 -17.33 0.68
CA ALA A 427 22.09 -18.37 1.22
C ALA A 427 21.11 -17.82 2.29
N ASN A 428 21.58 -16.93 3.16
CA ASN A 428 20.75 -16.27 4.17
C ASN A 428 19.69 -15.39 3.51
N LEU A 429 20.06 -14.59 2.51
CA LEU A 429 19.12 -13.78 1.74
C LEU A 429 18.06 -14.65 1.04
N ALA A 430 18.45 -15.82 0.52
CA ALA A 430 17.54 -16.79 -0.08
C ALA A 430 16.55 -17.41 0.91
N GLN A 431 16.86 -17.39 2.20
CA GLN A 431 15.96 -17.81 3.28
C GLN A 431 15.12 -16.66 3.84
N GLY A 432 15.22 -15.46 3.26
CA GLY A 432 14.48 -14.27 3.72
C GLY A 432 15.16 -13.51 4.87
N GLN A 433 16.39 -13.89 5.26
CA GLN A 433 17.14 -13.21 6.31
C GLN A 433 17.87 -11.99 5.72
N PHE A 434 17.54 -10.79 6.20
CA PHE A 434 18.24 -9.58 5.80
C PHE A 434 19.68 -9.57 6.32
N GLN A 435 20.55 -8.81 5.66
CA GLN A 435 21.94 -8.62 6.07
C GLN A 435 22.23 -7.12 6.15
N SER A 436 22.82 -6.68 7.26
CA SER A 436 23.21 -5.28 7.48
C SER A 436 24.66 -5.21 7.92
N GLY A 437 25.37 -4.16 7.51
CA GLY A 437 26.73 -3.93 7.93
C GLY A 437 27.46 -2.87 7.12
N ARG A 438 28.70 -2.63 7.51
CA ARG A 438 29.65 -1.80 6.76
C ARG A 438 30.46 -2.71 5.85
N PHE A 439 30.43 -2.41 4.56
CA PHE A 439 31.05 -3.24 3.53
C PHE A 439 32.02 -2.41 2.72
N LYS A 440 33.23 -2.95 2.53
CA LYS A 440 34.13 -2.49 1.49
C LYS A 440 33.66 -3.05 0.14
N ARG A 441 33.63 -2.18 -0.86
CA ARG A 441 33.20 -2.47 -2.23
C ARG A 441 34.17 -1.84 -3.22
N ARG A 442 34.24 -2.44 -4.40
CA ARG A 442 35.08 -2.02 -5.51
C ARG A 442 34.22 -1.26 -6.51
N GLY A 443 34.49 0.04 -6.63
CA GLY A 443 33.95 0.90 -7.67
C GLY A 443 34.64 0.69 -9.02
N LYS A 444 34.24 1.49 -10.01
CA LYS A 444 34.91 1.54 -11.30
C LYS A 444 36.37 1.98 -11.11
N HIS A 445 37.26 1.47 -11.96
CA HIS A 445 38.71 1.75 -11.88
C HIS A 445 39.35 1.40 -10.53
N ASP A 446 38.88 0.33 -9.88
CA ASP A 446 39.38 -0.14 -8.57
C ASP A 446 39.27 0.89 -7.44
N ALA A 447 38.29 1.80 -7.51
CA ALA A 447 38.00 2.71 -6.41
C ALA A 447 37.55 1.95 -5.16
N ASP A 448 38.21 2.21 -4.02
CA ASP A 448 37.82 1.66 -2.72
C ASP A 448 36.65 2.46 -2.15
N ILE A 449 35.48 1.84 -2.09
CA ILE A 449 34.25 2.46 -1.61
C ILE A 449 33.77 1.73 -0.37
N TRP A 450 33.48 2.48 0.67
CA TRP A 450 32.85 1.95 1.87
C TRP A 450 31.39 2.35 1.91
N ILE A 451 30.53 1.34 2.10
CA ILE A 451 29.09 1.56 2.22
C ILE A 451 28.57 1.00 3.54
N LEU A 452 27.68 1.75 4.19
CA LEU A 452 26.79 1.19 5.20
C LEU A 452 25.53 0.73 4.47
N ALA A 453 25.26 -0.57 4.46
CA ALA A 453 24.21 -1.12 3.62
C ALA A 453 23.38 -2.20 4.31
N THR A 454 22.11 -2.27 3.89
CA THR A 454 21.17 -3.33 4.27
C THR A 454 20.62 -3.99 3.01
N TYR A 455 20.77 -5.31 2.91
CA TYR A 455 20.24 -6.15 1.85
C TYR A 455 18.96 -6.83 2.36
N ASN A 456 17.82 -6.49 1.76
CA ASN A 456 16.50 -6.90 2.21
C ASN A 456 15.83 -7.79 1.13
N PRO A 457 15.60 -9.08 1.41
CA PRO A 457 14.81 -9.92 0.53
C PRO A 457 13.35 -9.44 0.45
N ILE A 458 12.81 -9.33 -0.75
CA ILE A 458 11.41 -9.03 -1.00
C ILE A 458 10.67 -10.35 -1.21
N LEU A 459 9.58 -10.52 -0.46
CA LEU A 459 8.76 -11.72 -0.47
C LEU A 459 7.60 -11.57 -1.47
N ASP A 460 7.24 -12.68 -2.11
CA ASP A 460 6.02 -12.76 -2.93
C ASP A 460 4.76 -12.93 -2.06
N VAL A 461 3.60 -13.06 -2.71
CA VAL A 461 2.30 -13.25 -2.02
C VAL A 461 2.24 -14.54 -1.17
N ASN A 462 3.13 -15.50 -1.40
CA ASN A 462 3.23 -16.75 -0.65
C ASN A 462 4.33 -16.68 0.44
N GLY A 463 4.96 -15.52 0.64
CA GLY A 463 6.05 -15.33 1.60
C GLY A 463 7.42 -15.84 1.12
N LYS A 464 7.56 -16.21 -0.15
CA LYS A 464 8.83 -16.71 -0.70
C LYS A 464 9.70 -15.55 -1.21
N PRO A 465 10.99 -15.47 -0.84
CA PRO A 465 11.90 -14.47 -1.41
C PRO A 465 12.04 -14.64 -2.94
N TYR A 466 11.87 -13.54 -3.69
CA TYR A 466 12.02 -13.55 -5.16
C TYR A 466 13.00 -12.51 -5.72
N LYS A 467 13.33 -11.47 -4.94
CA LYS A 467 14.40 -10.52 -5.26
C LYS A 467 15.00 -9.93 -3.98
N VAL A 468 16.13 -9.25 -4.08
CA VAL A 468 16.78 -8.55 -2.97
C VAL A 468 16.90 -7.08 -3.31
N VAL A 469 16.47 -6.20 -2.42
CA VAL A 469 16.69 -4.75 -2.52
C VAL A 469 17.73 -4.34 -1.49
N LYS A 470 18.82 -3.72 -1.97
CA LYS A 470 19.87 -3.17 -1.13
C LYS A 470 19.71 -1.66 -1.05
N PHE A 471 19.70 -1.16 0.19
CA PHE A 471 19.82 0.26 0.50
C PHE A 471 21.20 0.52 1.06
N ALA A 472 21.90 1.53 0.54
CA ALA A 472 23.27 1.85 0.93
C ALA A 472 23.49 3.35 1.06
N MET A 473 24.35 3.72 1.99
CA MET A 473 24.90 5.06 2.13
C MET A 473 26.41 4.98 1.94
N ASP A 474 26.95 5.89 1.15
CA ASP A 474 28.40 6.04 1.02
C ASP A 474 28.96 6.63 2.31
N VAL A 475 29.86 5.88 2.94
CA VAL A 475 30.56 6.27 4.18
C VAL A 475 32.08 6.31 3.97
N THR A 476 32.55 6.32 2.72
CA THR A 476 33.98 6.32 2.35
C THR A 476 34.73 7.45 3.04
N ASP A 477 34.25 8.69 2.93
CA ASP A 477 34.86 9.85 3.61
C ASP A 477 34.83 9.76 5.13
N GLN A 478 33.84 9.06 5.69
CA GLN A 478 33.77 8.83 7.13
C GLN A 478 34.85 7.82 7.55
N VAL A 479 35.01 6.73 6.80
CA VAL A 479 36.06 5.71 7.05
C VAL A 479 37.44 6.34 7.01
N HIS A 480 37.75 7.08 5.96
CA HIS A 480 39.06 7.72 5.82
C HIS A 480 39.33 8.74 6.93
N ARG A 481 38.30 9.48 7.39
CA ARG A 481 38.44 10.38 8.54
C ARG A 481 38.70 9.62 9.84
N GLU A 482 38.00 8.50 10.08
CA GLU A 482 38.23 7.66 11.25
C GLU A 482 39.67 7.11 11.26
N GLU A 483 40.16 6.60 10.12
CA GLU A 483 41.53 6.11 9.95
C GLU A 483 42.58 7.23 10.14
N LEU A 484 42.33 8.41 9.57
CA LEU A 484 43.22 9.57 9.73
C LEU A 484 43.30 10.03 11.19
N VAL A 485 42.17 10.08 11.91
CA VAL A 485 42.14 10.42 13.34
C VAL A 485 42.95 9.40 14.14
N SER A 486 42.78 8.09 13.88
CA SER A 486 43.56 7.05 14.56
C SER A 486 45.06 7.19 14.30
N ALA A 487 45.46 7.45 13.05
CA ALA A 487 46.86 7.70 12.70
C ALA A 487 47.43 8.94 13.42
N LYS A 488 46.65 10.03 13.50
CA LYS A 488 47.06 11.26 14.17
C LYS A 488 47.15 11.12 15.69
N VAL A 489 46.28 10.34 16.32
CA VAL A 489 46.39 9.99 17.75
C VAL A 489 47.72 9.28 18.03
N LYS A 490 48.10 8.30 17.20
CA LYS A 490 49.39 7.60 17.34
C LYS A 490 50.60 8.54 17.20
N GLU A 491 50.53 9.48 16.26
CA GLU A 491 51.59 10.50 16.07
C GLU A 491 51.72 11.41 17.31
N ILE A 492 50.60 11.88 17.86
CA ILE A 492 50.59 12.70 19.09
C ILE A 492 51.16 11.92 20.28
N SER A 493 50.77 10.64 20.44
CA SER A 493 51.31 9.78 21.51
C SER A 493 52.83 9.65 21.43
N SER A 494 53.39 9.54 20.22
CA SER A 494 54.84 9.53 20.02
C SER A 494 55.49 10.85 20.44
N VAL A 495 54.89 11.99 20.10
CA VAL A 495 55.40 13.32 20.48
C VAL A 495 55.37 13.51 22.00
N LEU A 496 54.31 13.06 22.68
CA LEU A 496 54.22 13.14 24.14
C LEU A 496 55.24 12.26 24.86
N ALA A 497 55.56 11.09 24.31
CA ALA A 497 56.63 10.25 24.86
C ALA A 497 57.98 10.99 24.82
N SER A 498 58.31 11.64 23.69
CA SER A 498 59.52 12.47 23.58
C SER A 498 59.48 13.68 24.53
N LEU A 499 58.33 14.36 24.66
CA LEU A 499 58.19 15.49 25.58
C LEU A 499 58.38 15.08 27.04
N SER A 500 57.80 13.96 27.45
CA SER A 500 57.95 13.39 28.80
C SER A 500 59.42 13.09 29.13
N GLN A 501 60.17 12.54 28.16
CA GLN A 501 61.60 12.34 28.30
C GLN A 501 62.35 13.66 28.52
N SER A 502 62.09 14.69 27.70
CA SER A 502 62.72 16.00 27.84
C SER A 502 62.41 16.68 29.18
N ILE A 503 61.17 16.57 29.66
CA ILE A 503 60.77 17.05 31.00
C ILE A 503 61.60 16.35 32.08
N GLY A 504 61.76 15.02 31.99
CA GLY A 504 62.59 14.25 32.92
C GLY A 504 64.06 14.67 32.90
N GLU A 505 64.61 15.03 31.73
CA GLU A 505 65.97 15.56 31.60
C GLU A 505 66.12 16.95 32.23
N ILE A 506 65.15 17.85 32.01
CA ILE A 506 65.13 19.19 32.63
C ILE A 506 65.02 19.09 34.14
N ALA A 507 64.17 18.21 34.67
CA ALA A 507 63.99 18.01 36.11
C ALA A 507 65.32 17.59 36.77
N ARG A 508 66.02 16.63 36.15
CA ARG A 508 67.33 16.16 36.61
C ARG A 508 68.39 17.26 36.54
N GLY A 509 68.41 18.02 35.44
CA GLY A 509 69.35 19.14 35.26
C GLY A 509 69.11 20.28 36.26
N SER A 510 67.85 20.55 36.59
CA SER A 510 67.47 21.52 37.63
C SER A 510 67.95 21.06 39.01
N GLN A 511 67.72 19.81 39.38
CA GLN A 511 68.18 19.27 40.65
C GLN A 511 69.71 19.31 40.79
N GLN A 512 70.45 18.94 39.73
CA GLN A 512 71.91 19.05 39.71
C GLN A 512 72.37 20.51 39.85
N SER A 513 71.69 21.46 39.20
CA SER A 513 72.00 22.89 39.31
C SER A 513 71.75 23.43 40.72
N ALA A 514 70.70 22.95 41.39
CA ALA A 514 70.40 23.32 42.78
C ALA A 514 71.50 22.84 43.74
N GLU A 515 71.97 21.59 43.57
CA GLU A 515 73.08 21.06 44.36
C GLU A 515 74.37 21.86 44.15
N MET A 516 74.68 22.21 42.89
CA MET A 516 75.87 23.01 42.56
C MET A 516 75.79 24.42 43.13
N ALA A 517 74.62 25.07 43.05
CA ALA A 517 74.38 26.37 43.68
C ALA A 517 74.55 26.29 45.20
N GLY A 518 74.02 25.25 45.85
CA GLY A 518 74.19 25.02 47.28
C GLY A 518 75.66 24.85 47.71
N ARG A 519 76.45 24.10 46.93
CA ARG A 519 77.91 23.96 47.17
C ARG A 519 78.62 25.30 47.02
N ALA A 520 78.38 26.02 45.93
CA ALA A 520 79.00 27.32 45.67
C ALA A 520 78.65 28.35 46.77
N GLN A 521 77.42 28.30 47.32
CA GLN A 521 77.01 29.15 48.44
C GLN A 521 77.81 28.82 49.70
N GLY A 522 78.01 27.53 49.99
CA GLY A 522 78.83 27.06 51.10
C GLY A 522 80.29 27.51 50.98
N ASP A 523 80.87 27.37 49.79
CA ASP A 523 82.26 27.78 49.52
C ASP A 523 82.43 29.30 49.66
N ALA A 524 81.49 30.09 49.14
CA ALA A 524 81.51 31.55 49.27
C ALA A 524 81.37 32.00 50.73
N ALA A 525 80.49 31.37 51.51
CA ALA A 525 80.32 31.64 52.94
C ALA A 525 81.58 31.28 53.74
N ALA A 526 82.22 30.15 53.43
CA ALA A 526 83.49 29.75 54.03
C ALA A 526 84.61 30.75 53.68
N GLY A 527 84.69 31.20 52.42
CA GLY A 527 85.64 32.21 51.96
C GLY A 527 85.47 33.55 52.68
N SER A 528 84.24 34.03 52.83
CA SER A 528 83.92 35.24 53.60
C SER A 528 84.38 35.12 55.06
N LYS A 529 84.14 33.98 55.71
CA LYS A 529 84.60 33.74 57.10
C LYS A 529 86.13 33.74 57.22
N LEU A 530 86.84 33.15 56.25
CA LEU A 530 88.30 33.15 56.18
C LEU A 530 88.87 34.58 56.05
N LEU A 531 88.25 35.41 55.22
CA LEU A 531 88.63 36.82 55.08
C LEU A 531 88.38 37.62 56.35
N GLY A 532 87.26 37.38 57.06
CA GLY A 532 87.03 38.00 58.37
C GLY A 532 88.17 37.73 59.35
N ARG A 533 88.63 36.47 59.43
CA ARG A 533 89.80 36.11 60.24
C ARG A 533 91.11 36.77 59.77
N SER A 534 91.28 36.89 58.45
CA SER A 534 92.45 37.58 57.87
C SER A 534 92.45 39.07 58.22
N ARG A 535 91.29 39.72 58.12
CA ARG A 535 91.09 41.12 58.51
C ARG A 535 91.40 41.34 59.99
N ASP A 536 90.92 40.46 60.87
CA ASP A 536 91.22 40.54 62.31
C ASP A 536 92.72 40.43 62.58
N ALA A 537 93.42 39.51 61.89
CA ALA A 537 94.87 39.35 62.01
C ALA A 537 95.64 40.57 61.50
N ILE A 538 95.24 41.13 60.35
CA ILE A 538 95.83 42.36 59.79
C ILE A 538 95.58 43.54 60.75
N GLY A 539 94.38 43.65 61.32
CA GLY A 539 94.07 44.66 62.33
C GLY A 539 94.94 44.54 63.60
N ALA A 540 95.21 43.31 64.04
CA ALA A 540 96.14 43.05 65.15
C ALA A 540 97.59 43.48 64.81
N ILE A 541 98.06 43.20 63.58
CA ILE A 541 99.37 43.66 63.09
C ILE A 541 99.42 45.19 63.02
N GLN A 542 98.35 45.83 62.56
CA GLN A 542 98.26 47.29 62.47
C GLN A 542 98.41 47.92 63.86
N LYS A 543 97.70 47.38 64.85
CA LYS A 543 97.79 47.82 66.24
C LYS A 543 99.19 47.62 66.79
N ALA A 544 99.75 46.41 66.68
CA ALA A 544 101.09 46.10 67.16
C ALA A 544 102.18 46.97 66.49
N SER A 545 102.03 47.28 65.20
CA SER A 545 102.95 48.17 64.50
C SER A 545 102.85 49.62 65.01
N GLY A 546 101.65 50.07 65.38
CA GLY A 546 101.45 51.36 66.06
C GLY A 546 102.11 51.40 67.44
N ASP A 547 101.91 50.36 68.26
CA ASP A 547 102.56 50.24 69.57
C ASP A 547 104.09 50.25 69.44
N VAL A 548 104.66 49.56 68.43
CA VAL A 548 106.10 49.59 68.15
C VAL A 548 106.56 50.98 67.70
N HIS A 549 105.77 51.70 66.92
CA HIS A 549 106.10 53.07 66.51
C HIS A 549 106.30 53.99 67.71
N GLU A 550 105.38 53.94 68.69
CA GLU A 550 105.44 54.73 69.93
C GLU A 550 106.67 54.38 70.78
N ILE A 551 107.02 53.10 70.87
CA ILE A 551 108.24 52.65 71.56
C ILE A 551 109.49 53.22 70.87
N ILE A 552 109.54 53.19 69.54
CA ILE A 552 110.69 53.68 68.77
C ILE A 552 110.83 55.20 68.87
N GLU A 553 109.71 55.94 68.90
CA GLU A 553 109.70 57.38 69.18
C GLU A 553 110.29 57.67 70.57
N THR A 554 109.84 56.93 71.59
CA THR A 554 110.38 57.01 72.96
C THR A 554 111.89 56.70 73.01
N ILE A 555 112.35 55.67 72.27
CA ILE A 555 113.79 55.36 72.17
C ILE A 555 114.56 56.50 71.49
N GLY A 556 113.97 57.11 70.45
CA GLY A 556 114.52 58.29 69.79
C GLY A 556 114.69 59.45 70.75
N ASP A 557 113.69 59.72 71.59
CA ASP A 557 113.72 60.76 72.61
C ASP A 557 114.76 60.48 73.70
N ILE A 558 114.82 59.24 74.20
CA ILE A 558 115.84 58.81 75.19
C ILE A 558 117.24 58.95 74.60
N ALA A 559 117.44 58.55 73.34
CA ALA A 559 118.73 58.72 72.66
C ALA A 559 119.10 60.21 72.53
N GLY A 560 118.13 61.08 72.21
CA GLY A 560 118.32 62.54 72.21
C GLY A 560 118.72 63.10 73.58
N GLN A 561 118.01 62.71 74.64
CA GLN A 561 118.33 63.12 76.02
C GLN A 561 119.70 62.60 76.47
N THR A 562 120.02 61.34 76.14
CA THR A 562 121.31 60.71 76.47
C THR A 562 122.46 61.41 75.74
N HIS A 563 122.24 61.83 74.50
CA HIS A 563 123.21 62.62 73.74
C HIS A 563 123.50 63.96 74.44
N LEU A 564 122.46 64.65 74.92
CA LEU A 564 122.60 65.92 75.66
C LEU A 564 123.31 65.73 77.01
N LEU A 565 122.96 64.68 77.77
CA LEU A 565 123.62 64.34 79.03
C LEU A 565 125.10 64.01 78.84
N ALA A 566 125.42 63.20 77.82
CA ALA A 566 126.79 62.83 77.48
C ALA A 566 127.59 64.05 76.98
N PHE A 567 126.96 64.96 76.24
CA PHE A 567 127.57 66.22 75.83
C PHE A 567 127.90 67.11 77.04
N ASN A 568 126.95 67.26 77.98
CA ASN A 568 127.18 68.00 79.22
C ASN A 568 128.30 67.35 80.06
N ALA A 569 128.32 66.02 80.16
CA ALA A 569 129.37 65.29 80.86
C ALA A 569 130.75 65.44 80.18
N ALA A 570 130.80 65.51 78.85
CA ALA A 570 132.04 65.76 78.10
C ALA A 570 132.58 67.17 78.35
N ILE A 571 131.70 68.18 78.46
CA ILE A 571 132.06 69.55 78.85
C ILE A 571 132.65 69.58 80.26
N GLU A 572 131.98 68.95 81.23
CA GLU A 572 132.44 68.95 82.62
C GLU A 572 133.74 68.15 82.80
N ALA A 573 133.92 67.05 82.06
CA ALA A 573 135.17 66.31 82.00
C ALA A 573 136.33 67.12 81.38
N ALA A 574 136.06 67.98 80.40
CA ALA A 574 137.06 68.92 79.87
C ALA A 574 137.43 70.00 80.90
N ARG A 575 136.47 70.40 81.75
CA ARG A 575 136.66 71.39 82.83
C ARG A 575 137.52 70.87 83.99
N ALA A 576 137.50 69.56 84.24
CA ALA A 576 138.27 68.89 85.30
C ALA A 576 139.76 68.64 84.97
N GLY A 577 140.26 69.06 83.80
CA GLY A 577 141.69 69.01 83.45
C GLY A 577 142.29 67.59 83.40
N GLU A 578 143.52 67.41 83.90
CA GLU A 578 144.27 66.12 83.88
C GLU A 578 143.47 64.96 84.53
N HIS A 579 142.67 65.23 85.56
CA HIS A 579 141.87 64.21 86.26
C HIS A 579 140.60 63.78 85.50
N GLY A 580 140.15 64.56 84.50
CA GLY A 580 138.93 64.30 83.72
C GLY A 580 139.15 63.51 82.42
N LYS A 581 140.40 63.23 82.04
CA LYS A 581 140.75 62.60 80.75
C LYS A 581 140.03 61.27 80.51
N GLY A 582 139.93 60.39 81.51
CA GLY A 582 139.21 59.12 81.41
C GLY A 582 137.69 59.29 81.23
N PHE A 583 137.10 60.23 81.98
CA PHE A 583 135.67 60.56 81.88
C PHE A 583 135.30 61.18 80.54
N SER A 584 136.17 62.01 79.95
CA SER A 584 135.93 62.64 78.64
C SER A 584 135.86 61.60 77.50
N VAL A 585 136.67 60.54 77.58
CA VAL A 585 136.60 59.43 76.62
C VAL A 585 135.27 58.68 76.74
N VAL A 586 134.86 58.34 77.97
CA VAL A 586 133.58 57.66 78.22
C VAL A 586 132.39 58.53 77.76
N ALA A 587 132.39 59.82 78.10
CA ALA A 587 131.32 60.73 77.70
C ALA A 587 131.22 60.90 76.17
N ASN A 588 132.36 60.97 75.46
CA ASN A 588 132.37 60.99 74.00
C ASN A 588 131.87 59.68 73.39
N GLU A 589 132.18 58.53 73.99
CA GLU A 589 131.73 57.23 73.51
C GLU A 589 130.22 57.05 73.73
N VAL A 590 129.70 57.47 74.90
CA VAL A 590 128.25 57.50 75.18
C VAL A 590 127.52 58.45 74.23
N ARG A 591 128.10 59.62 73.91
CA ARG A 591 127.52 60.57 72.95
C ARG A 591 127.41 59.97 71.54
N LYS A 592 128.48 59.33 71.05
CA LYS A 592 128.47 58.64 69.76
C LYS A 592 127.48 57.46 69.74
N LEU A 593 127.38 56.71 70.84
CA LEU A 593 126.40 55.64 70.98
C LEU A 593 124.97 56.19 70.91
N ALA A 594 124.68 57.27 71.64
CA ALA A 594 123.38 57.93 71.62
C ALA A 594 123.02 58.47 70.23
N GLU A 595 123.98 59.05 69.49
CA GLU A 595 123.77 59.49 68.11
C GLU A 595 123.46 58.32 67.16
N LYS A 596 124.20 57.21 67.28
CA LYS A 596 123.91 55.97 66.53
C LYS A 596 122.54 55.39 66.87
N SER A 597 122.15 55.39 68.15
CA SER A 597 120.84 54.93 68.60
C SER A 597 119.71 55.81 68.07
N ALA A 598 119.88 57.14 68.03
CA ALA A 598 118.89 58.05 67.45
C ALA A 598 118.74 57.85 65.94
N LEU A 599 119.85 57.64 65.21
CA LEU A 599 119.81 57.32 63.78
C LEU A 599 119.12 55.97 63.52
N ALA A 600 119.44 54.93 64.30
CA ALA A 600 118.79 53.63 64.20
C ALA A 600 117.29 53.71 64.51
N ALA A 601 116.89 54.48 65.54
CA ALA A 601 115.48 54.71 65.86
C ALA A 601 114.73 55.41 64.72
N ARG A 602 115.33 56.41 64.06
CA ARG A 602 114.72 57.06 62.89
C ARG A 602 114.54 56.11 61.71
N GLU A 603 115.54 55.29 61.40
CA GLU A 603 115.42 54.29 60.32
C GLU A 603 114.36 53.23 60.63
N ILE A 604 114.27 52.75 61.89
CA ILE A 604 113.21 51.82 62.30
C ILE A 604 111.84 52.51 62.21
N SER A 605 111.71 53.77 62.66
CA SER A 605 110.46 54.54 62.57
C SER A 605 109.96 54.64 61.13
N LYS A 606 110.86 54.90 60.17
CA LYS A 606 110.54 54.90 58.74
C LYS A 606 110.02 53.54 58.27
N LEU A 607 110.71 52.44 58.59
CA LEU A 607 110.28 51.08 58.22
C LEU A 607 108.92 50.69 58.86
N ILE A 608 108.67 51.11 60.09
CA ILE A 608 107.39 50.88 60.77
C ILE A 608 106.27 51.69 60.10
N ASN A 609 106.52 52.94 59.71
CA ASN A 609 105.53 53.75 59.00
C ASN A 609 105.20 53.17 57.61
N GLU A 610 106.19 52.64 56.90
CA GLU A 610 105.97 51.88 55.66
C GLU A 610 105.14 50.61 55.93
N THR A 611 105.38 49.92 57.04
CA THR A 611 104.64 48.73 57.45
C THR A 611 103.18 49.06 57.78
N VAL A 612 102.91 50.11 58.56
CA VAL A 612 101.56 50.60 58.86
C VAL A 612 100.80 50.92 57.57
N THR A 613 101.46 51.59 56.63
CA THR A 613 100.88 51.91 55.32
C THR A 613 100.48 50.65 54.54
N ARG A 614 101.39 49.68 54.40
CA ARG A 614 101.14 48.41 53.70
C ARG A 614 100.04 47.56 54.36
N VAL A 615 99.99 47.56 55.70
CA VAL A 615 98.94 46.87 56.46
C VAL A 615 97.58 47.54 56.24
N GLY A 616 97.53 48.88 56.18
CA GLY A 616 96.32 49.62 55.82
C GLY A 616 95.80 49.28 54.41
N GLU A 617 96.69 49.19 53.42
CA GLU A 617 96.32 48.70 52.08
C GLU A 617 95.80 47.26 52.11
N GLY A 618 96.41 46.38 52.92
CA GLY A 618 95.96 45.01 53.14
C GLY A 618 94.55 44.91 53.74
N THR A 619 94.22 45.79 54.70
CA THR A 619 92.87 45.91 55.28
C THR A 619 91.85 46.34 54.23
N ARG A 620 92.16 47.35 53.41
CA ARG A 620 91.27 47.79 52.33
C ARG A 620 91.02 46.68 51.32
N LEU A 621 92.08 46.00 50.87
CA LEU A 621 91.95 44.90 49.90
C LEU A 621 91.11 43.76 50.46
N SER A 622 91.29 43.40 51.74
CA SER A 622 90.48 42.37 52.39
C SER A 622 88.99 42.74 52.45
N SER A 623 88.66 44.02 52.67
CA SER A 623 87.28 44.53 52.60
C SER A 623 86.69 44.43 51.19
N GLU A 624 87.46 44.73 50.15
CA GLU A 624 86.99 44.63 48.76
C GLU A 624 86.70 43.18 48.33
N VAL A 625 87.51 42.23 48.80
CA VAL A 625 87.27 40.80 48.54
C VAL A 625 86.06 40.31 49.35
N GLU A 626 85.85 40.80 50.58
CA GLU A 626 84.65 40.50 51.37
C GLU A 626 83.36 40.95 50.65
N ASP A 627 83.34 42.17 50.11
CA ASP A 627 82.23 42.68 49.30
C ASP A 627 82.01 41.84 48.02
N ALA A 628 83.09 41.34 47.41
CA ALA A 628 83.00 40.45 46.26
C ALA A 628 82.34 39.11 46.62
N PHE A 629 82.68 38.52 47.77
CA PHE A 629 82.02 37.31 48.26
C PHE A 629 80.54 37.55 48.60
N ALA A 630 80.19 38.70 49.18
CA ALA A 630 78.80 39.06 49.44
C ALA A 630 77.98 39.12 48.13
N ARG A 631 78.52 39.70 47.06
CA ARG A 631 77.87 39.70 45.73
C ARG A 631 77.74 38.30 45.13
N ILE A 632 78.72 37.42 45.35
CA ILE A 632 78.65 36.02 44.91
C ILE A 632 77.49 35.30 45.63
N VAL A 633 77.36 35.47 46.95
CA VAL A 633 76.27 34.86 47.73
C VAL A 633 74.90 35.35 47.25
N ASP A 634 74.74 36.64 46.95
CA ASP A 634 73.50 37.18 46.38
C ASP A 634 73.19 36.57 45.01
N SER A 635 74.18 36.51 44.12
CA SER A 635 74.02 35.93 42.78
C SER A 635 73.63 34.46 42.83
N ILE A 636 74.22 33.69 43.76
CA ILE A 636 73.89 32.28 43.96
C ILE A 636 72.46 32.14 44.52
N THR A 637 72.05 33.00 45.44
CA THR A 637 70.69 33.01 45.99
C THR A 637 69.65 33.23 44.88
N ARG A 638 69.89 34.20 43.98
CA ARG A 638 69.04 34.41 42.80
C ARG A 638 69.02 33.20 41.86
N THR A 639 70.18 32.59 41.64
CA THR A 639 70.32 31.38 40.80
C THR A 639 69.52 30.21 41.38
N SER A 640 69.64 29.95 42.69
CA SER A 640 68.85 28.93 43.40
C SER A 640 67.34 29.19 43.29
N GLY A 641 66.91 30.45 43.37
CA GLY A 641 65.52 30.84 43.15
C GLY A 641 65.03 30.51 41.73
N SER A 642 65.82 30.82 40.70
CA SER A 642 65.50 30.46 39.31
C SER A 642 65.44 28.96 39.09
N VAL A 643 66.35 28.20 39.67
CA VAL A 643 66.36 26.73 39.60
C VAL A 643 65.12 26.13 40.27
N ALA A 644 64.72 26.65 41.43
CA ALA A 644 63.50 26.23 42.10
C ALA A 644 62.24 26.50 41.25
N ALA A 645 62.18 27.64 40.56
CA ALA A 645 61.10 27.95 39.62
C ALA A 645 61.07 26.99 38.42
N ILE A 646 62.24 26.64 37.85
CA ILE A 646 62.36 25.64 36.78
C ILE A 646 61.84 24.28 37.28
N HIS A 647 62.23 23.84 38.49
CA HIS A 647 61.76 22.59 39.06
C HIS A 647 60.23 22.56 39.22
N ALA A 648 59.64 23.62 39.77
CA ALA A 648 58.18 23.73 39.92
C ALA A 648 57.46 23.69 38.56
N SER A 649 57.97 24.42 37.56
CA SER A 649 57.41 24.42 36.20
C SER A 649 57.52 23.06 35.53
N THR A 650 58.65 22.38 35.69
CA THR A 650 58.89 21.05 35.12
C THR A 650 57.98 20.00 35.75
N SER A 651 57.74 20.07 37.06
CA SER A 651 56.78 19.20 37.77
C SER A 651 55.35 19.40 37.28
N ALA A 652 54.94 20.66 37.08
CA ALA A 652 53.63 20.98 36.51
C ALA A 652 53.48 20.46 35.05
N GLN A 653 54.53 20.61 34.24
CA GLN A 653 54.57 20.06 32.87
C GLN A 653 54.49 18.54 32.85
N ALA A 654 55.16 17.86 33.79
CA ALA A 654 55.08 16.40 33.93
C ALA A 654 53.65 15.94 34.22
N GLY A 655 52.95 16.59 35.16
CA GLY A 655 51.55 16.33 35.46
C GLY A 655 50.64 16.54 34.25
N ALA A 656 50.74 17.69 33.59
CA ALA A 656 49.95 17.99 32.39
C ALA A 656 50.20 16.99 31.25
N THR A 657 51.45 16.57 31.03
CA THR A 657 51.81 15.58 30.01
C THR A 657 51.20 14.22 30.33
N HIS A 658 51.20 13.82 31.61
CA HIS A 658 50.56 12.59 32.07
C HIS A 658 49.04 12.61 31.83
N ASP A 659 48.38 13.73 32.16
CA ASP A 659 46.93 13.89 31.96
C ASP A 659 46.55 13.78 30.46
N VAL A 660 47.30 14.45 29.57
CA VAL A 660 47.07 14.37 28.12
C VAL A 660 47.31 12.95 27.60
N SER A 661 48.35 12.26 28.09
CA SER A 661 48.60 10.86 27.72
C SER A 661 47.46 9.93 28.13
N SER A 662 46.86 10.15 29.31
CA SER A 662 45.70 9.38 29.79
C SER A 662 44.47 9.61 28.90
N LEU A 663 44.17 10.87 28.57
CA LEU A 663 43.05 11.24 27.68
C LEU A 663 43.21 10.63 26.27
N LEU A 664 44.43 10.58 25.74
CA LEU A 664 44.68 9.94 24.44
C LEU A 664 44.52 8.44 24.47
N ALA A 665 44.95 7.77 25.55
CA ALA A 665 44.73 6.34 25.73
C ALA A 665 43.22 6.01 25.81
N GLU A 666 42.44 6.85 26.48
CA GLU A 666 40.99 6.72 26.51
C GLU A 666 40.36 6.94 25.13
N LEU A 667 40.79 7.96 24.39
CA LEU A 667 40.34 8.20 23.01
C LEU A 667 40.68 7.04 22.08
N GLU A 668 41.86 6.44 22.20
CA GLU A 668 42.27 5.28 21.41
C GLU A 668 41.38 4.06 21.74
N ARG A 669 41.08 3.82 23.02
CA ARG A 669 40.16 2.77 23.43
C ARG A 669 38.76 2.97 22.81
N ILE A 670 38.20 4.18 22.92
CA ILE A 670 36.89 4.53 22.33
C ILE A 670 36.89 4.32 20.81
N ALA A 671 38.00 4.62 20.13
CA ALA A 671 38.12 4.41 18.69
C ALA A 671 38.20 2.92 18.31
N THR A 672 38.71 2.05 19.20
CA THR A 672 38.90 0.61 18.94
C THR A 672 37.76 -0.31 19.39
N GLU A 673 36.92 0.09 20.36
CA GLU A 673 35.84 -0.75 20.92
C GLU A 673 34.56 -0.82 20.05
N ARG A 674 34.66 -0.94 18.71
CA ARG A 674 33.48 -1.06 17.83
C ARG A 674 33.23 -2.48 17.33
#